data_AF-A0A101PDD1-F1
#
_entry.id   AF-A0A101PDD1-F1
#
_cell.length_a   1.000
_cell.length_b   1.000
_cell.length_c   1.000
_cell.angle_alpha   90.00
_cell.angle_beta   90.00
_cell.angle_gamma   90.00
#
_symmetry.space_group_name_H-M   'P 1'
#
loop_
_entity.id
_entity.type
_entity.pdbx_description
1 polymer ?
#
loop_
_entity_poly.entity_id
_entity_poly.type
_entity_poly.pdbx_seq_one_letter_code
_entity_poly.pdbx_strand_id
1 'polypeptide(L)'
;MKYNWRARTAGIAVLTVGAVLASTPHAIAKPSTEDSEAAEFEQALSGLGKELATFKANPIREAESVEAAQAAAAVQDRRVEVLQLRTETDTVYANPDATLTREMAAGPIRMIRDGRWVDIDVDLRAAKDGGVTAEAHPKQLQLAGKGGALPRSIEGAAKAPASQARDLVTLGTGKDRMAVQWKGGLPAPALDGNVATYKDAVPGGDLIVEATRTGFEQFLRLNKAPEDGAPMVLPMTVPDGVTARQNTDGSVSFTDAQGEERAVMPAPVMWDAKVDKKSLERTNTRPIEMKVAQHGNTVELTLTPDAKWLSDPATHYPVTIDPATDTLDTLFDTFVQGGDTTDQSSNTDLKLGWPGDHSGSTKRTARSFLTFRTANFADSLVSKATLKMWNYHSWSCEKRGWEVWAADPADKNTRWTRQPVMKEKIATSTETKSASCSNAGWASADVTKLAQTWSSEKAEEGSIALKAADESDTYAWKRFYSSEAPDQAQVPTLEVTYNYRPYNGTNLQAGTPFLSQGGIFKVNSTTPTLRFSTVDTNGEDQITGTYEITDTSTNKVVATFNAAPVPANSTSSVKVPADKLVSGRTYSFRTTTYDGTHYANGWSDPVRFTVDTSWKPTAAEHALGLANLHSDAADITAATASDTKYASIATTEENTVAVPWDGKNNGIDIKNAQMPATLTIPQATTEGTQVGGNVVYTSPGPVDTVVQPTTDGGSRTLNILKDSSAPRDYETGFTLPAGMKAVTHDDGSVSLYSEGDDVADKAPQKEPAGFFAAPWAKDANGKDIPTSYKVVGNKLVQHVDFDADSAFPIVIDPSWWSTTKKILWCATTVAGFIAMFTPVGSSARVLTAVRLVKRIGVKKTAKLIQTYAKRRKLSSPQRAAIKALLGIPAIQKACKF
;
A
#
# COMPACT_ATOMS: atom_id res chain seq x y z
N MET A 1 48.49 -22.69 15.23
CA MET A 1 49.00 -24.06 15.46
C MET A 1 48.81 -24.84 14.15
N LYS A 2 49.80 -25.57 13.59
CA LYS A 2 50.26 -26.95 13.96
C LYS A 2 49.07 -27.94 13.88
N TYR A 3 49.01 -29.01 13.07
CA TYR A 3 49.93 -29.75 12.12
C TYR A 3 49.24 -29.91 10.71
N ASN A 4 49.85 -30.24 9.55
CA ASN A 4 50.67 -31.40 9.08
C ASN A 4 49.91 -32.77 9.13
N TRP A 5 50.02 -33.76 8.21
CA TRP A 5 50.97 -34.04 7.11
C TRP A 5 50.51 -35.20 6.16
N ARG A 6 50.92 -35.18 4.85
CA ARG A 6 51.24 -36.30 3.87
C ARG A 6 50.31 -37.56 3.73
N ALA A 7 50.37 -38.46 2.72
CA ALA A 7 51.29 -38.76 1.58
C ALA A 7 50.49 -39.36 0.36
N ARG A 8 50.94 -39.30 -0.93
CA ARG A 8 51.66 -40.34 -1.78
C ARG A 8 50.94 -41.71 -1.95
N THR A 9 50.96 -42.48 -3.07
CA THR A 9 51.66 -42.54 -4.41
C THR A 9 50.92 -43.59 -5.31
N ALA A 10 51.20 -43.98 -6.59
CA ALA A 10 52.11 -43.65 -7.74
C ALA A 10 51.60 -44.36 -9.05
N GLY A 11 52.22 -44.10 -10.23
CA GLY A 11 52.08 -44.89 -11.49
C GLY A 11 51.33 -44.16 -12.63
N ILE A 12 51.76 -43.95 -13.89
CA ILE A 12 52.91 -44.26 -14.80
C ILE A 12 52.57 -45.17 -16.01
N ALA A 13 52.38 -44.56 -17.21
CA ALA A 13 52.68 -45.01 -18.60
C ALA A 13 52.25 -43.88 -19.60
N VAL A 14 52.86 -43.45 -20.72
CA VAL A 14 54.14 -43.65 -21.46
C VAL A 14 54.06 -44.38 -22.83
N LEU A 15 54.19 -43.61 -23.95
CA LEU A 15 54.66 -43.88 -25.35
C LEU A 15 53.90 -42.90 -26.31
N THR A 16 54.40 -41.94 -27.12
CA THR A 16 55.65 -41.51 -27.84
C THR A 16 55.85 -41.95 -29.31
N VAL A 17 56.45 -41.02 -30.11
CA VAL A 17 56.53 -40.90 -31.62
C VAL A 17 55.39 -40.03 -32.19
N GLY A 18 55.55 -39.10 -33.15
CA GLY A 18 56.69 -38.45 -33.87
C GLY A 18 56.19 -37.11 -34.53
N ALA A 19 56.94 -36.08 -34.96
CA ALA A 19 58.27 -35.85 -35.56
C ALA A 19 58.33 -36.13 -37.10
N VAL A 20 58.55 -35.17 -38.03
CA VAL A 20 58.75 -33.69 -38.04
C VAL A 20 58.38 -33.13 -39.45
N LEU A 21 57.84 -31.88 -39.59
CA LEU A 21 58.30 -30.80 -40.52
C LEU A 21 57.27 -29.70 -40.89
N ALA A 22 57.69 -28.44 -40.68
CA ALA A 22 57.34 -27.16 -41.33
C ALA A 22 55.97 -27.01 -42.05
N SER A 23 55.08 -26.12 -41.59
CA SER A 23 55.28 -24.66 -41.76
C SER A 23 54.46 -23.81 -40.77
N THR A 24 54.90 -22.56 -40.55
CA THR A 24 54.13 -21.49 -39.90
C THR A 24 53.95 -20.34 -40.91
N PRO A 25 52.84 -19.57 -40.84
CA PRO A 25 52.71 -18.55 -39.79
C PRO A 25 51.78 -18.98 -38.64
N HIS A 26 51.97 -18.37 -37.46
CA HIS A 26 50.92 -18.41 -36.44
C HIS A 26 49.78 -17.49 -36.88
N ALA A 27 48.66 -18.08 -37.28
CA ALA A 27 47.41 -17.34 -37.26
C ALA A 27 47.16 -16.86 -35.82
N ILE A 28 46.82 -15.57 -35.64
CA ILE A 28 46.29 -15.10 -34.36
C ILE A 28 44.96 -15.81 -34.18
N ALA A 29 44.94 -16.84 -33.34
CA ALA A 29 43.71 -17.51 -32.95
C ALA A 29 42.83 -16.44 -32.27
N LYS A 30 41.72 -16.08 -32.93
CA LYS A 30 40.63 -15.43 -32.22
C LYS A 30 40.24 -16.35 -31.05
N PRO A 31 39.91 -15.81 -29.86
CA PRO A 31 39.30 -16.62 -28.80
C PRO A 31 38.14 -17.43 -29.37
N SER A 32 37.93 -18.63 -28.85
CA SER A 32 36.68 -19.35 -29.16
C SER A 32 35.51 -18.49 -28.69
N THR A 33 34.35 -18.64 -29.34
CA THR A 33 33.13 -17.94 -28.88
C THR A 33 32.82 -18.28 -27.42
N GLU A 34 33.05 -19.53 -27.01
CA GLU A 34 32.92 -19.99 -25.62
C GLU A 34 33.85 -19.26 -24.64
N ASP A 35 35.14 -19.08 -24.98
CA ASP A 35 36.08 -18.33 -24.14
C ASP A 35 35.66 -16.86 -23.99
N SER A 36 35.16 -16.24 -25.06
CA SER A 36 34.68 -14.86 -25.01
C SER A 36 33.39 -14.71 -24.20
N GLU A 37 32.42 -15.62 -24.34
CA GLU A 37 31.19 -15.61 -23.53
C GLU A 37 31.48 -15.85 -22.05
N ALA A 38 32.41 -16.75 -21.71
CA ALA A 38 32.82 -16.99 -20.33
C ALA A 38 33.48 -15.76 -19.69
N ALA A 39 34.33 -15.03 -20.44
CA ALA A 39 34.96 -13.80 -19.98
C ALA A 39 33.94 -12.66 -19.76
N GLU A 40 33.01 -12.46 -20.70
CA GLU A 40 31.89 -11.53 -20.51
C GLU A 40 31.05 -11.88 -19.28
N PHE A 41 30.78 -13.17 -19.08
CA PHE A 41 29.91 -13.66 -18.01
C PHE A 41 30.50 -13.47 -16.61
N GLU A 42 31.80 -13.73 -16.39
CA GLU A 42 32.44 -13.42 -15.11
C GLU A 42 32.62 -11.90 -14.91
N GLN A 43 32.81 -11.11 -15.97
CA GLN A 43 32.81 -9.64 -15.88
C GLN A 43 31.41 -9.09 -15.52
N ALA A 44 30.35 -9.69 -16.07
CA ALA A 44 28.96 -9.42 -15.73
C ALA A 44 28.64 -9.75 -14.27
N LEU A 45 29.05 -10.93 -13.79
CA LEU A 45 28.93 -11.33 -12.37
C LEU A 45 29.67 -10.39 -11.43
N SER A 46 30.86 -9.91 -11.81
CA SER A 46 31.62 -8.91 -11.04
C SER A 46 30.90 -7.56 -10.97
N GLY A 47 30.24 -7.15 -12.06
CA GLY A 47 29.34 -5.98 -12.06
C GLY A 47 28.16 -6.17 -11.11
N LEU A 48 27.45 -7.29 -11.22
CA LEU A 48 26.29 -7.63 -10.38
C LEU A 48 26.63 -7.67 -8.89
N GLY A 49 27.80 -8.20 -8.51
CA GLY A 49 28.28 -8.18 -7.14
C GLY A 49 28.56 -6.77 -6.60
N LYS A 50 29.03 -5.84 -7.46
CA LYS A 50 29.23 -4.43 -7.10
C LYS A 50 27.93 -3.65 -7.03
N GLU A 51 26.99 -3.88 -7.96
CA GLU A 51 25.67 -3.24 -7.92
C GLU A 51 24.87 -3.72 -6.71
N LEU A 52 24.91 -5.01 -6.35
CA LEU A 52 24.32 -5.49 -5.08
C LEU A 52 24.99 -4.85 -3.86
N ALA A 53 26.32 -4.79 -3.80
CA ALA A 53 27.01 -4.15 -2.70
C ALA A 53 26.61 -2.66 -2.57
N THR A 54 26.39 -2.00 -3.71
CA THR A 54 25.89 -0.62 -3.79
C THR A 54 24.42 -0.52 -3.36
N PHE A 55 23.57 -1.48 -3.73
CA PHE A 55 22.16 -1.58 -3.32
C PHE A 55 22.04 -1.83 -1.81
N LYS A 56 22.87 -2.69 -1.23
CA LYS A 56 22.90 -2.92 0.23
C LYS A 56 23.55 -1.76 1.01
N ALA A 57 24.40 -0.96 0.37
CA ALA A 57 24.98 0.24 0.99
C ALA A 57 24.07 1.48 0.96
N ASN A 58 23.10 1.55 0.03
CA ASN A 58 22.19 2.69 -0.13
C ASN A 58 20.76 2.33 0.31
N PRO A 59 20.28 2.79 1.49
CA PRO A 59 18.98 2.38 2.03
C PRO A 59 17.80 3.08 1.32
N ILE A 60 17.06 2.32 0.53
CA ILE A 60 15.71 2.63 0.01
C ILE A 60 14.74 2.82 1.17
N ARG A 61 14.18 4.02 1.38
CA ARG A 61 13.27 4.26 2.53
C ARG A 61 11.80 4.01 2.20
N GLU A 62 11.42 4.22 0.95
CA GLU A 62 10.06 4.16 0.43
C GLU A 62 10.05 3.55 -0.98
N ALA A 63 8.93 2.97 -1.38
CA ALA A 63 8.64 2.47 -2.73
C ALA A 63 7.15 2.62 -3.03
N GLU A 64 6.75 2.68 -4.30
CA GLU A 64 5.36 3.02 -4.66
C GLU A 64 4.37 1.94 -4.19
N SER A 65 4.61 0.69 -4.56
CA SER A 65 3.69 -0.43 -4.33
C SER A 65 4.15 -1.36 -3.19
N VAL A 66 3.19 -2.14 -2.67
CA VAL A 66 3.43 -3.17 -1.63
C VAL A 66 4.53 -4.14 -2.08
N GLU A 67 4.47 -4.60 -3.33
CA GLU A 67 5.42 -5.55 -3.92
C GLU A 67 6.84 -4.97 -3.97
N ALA A 68 6.97 -3.73 -4.46
CA ALA A 68 8.27 -3.06 -4.55
C ALA A 68 8.90 -2.83 -3.16
N ALA A 69 8.07 -2.53 -2.15
CA ALA A 69 8.50 -2.36 -0.77
C ALA A 69 8.88 -3.70 -0.10
N GLN A 70 8.06 -4.76 -0.23
CA GLN A 70 8.34 -6.10 0.30
C GLN A 70 9.64 -6.66 -0.29
N ALA A 71 9.83 -6.58 -1.62
CA ALA A 71 11.07 -7.00 -2.26
C ALA A 71 12.28 -6.20 -1.78
N ALA A 72 12.19 -4.87 -1.66
CA ALA A 72 13.28 -4.06 -1.13
C ALA A 72 13.61 -4.39 0.34
N ALA A 73 12.59 -4.61 1.17
CA ALA A 73 12.73 -4.93 2.58
C ALA A 73 13.44 -6.27 2.81
N ALA A 74 13.03 -7.33 2.09
CA ALA A 74 13.65 -8.65 2.14
C ALA A 74 15.14 -8.64 1.69
N VAL A 75 15.49 -7.82 0.69
CA VAL A 75 16.88 -7.72 0.20
C VAL A 75 17.79 -6.96 1.18
N GLN A 76 17.26 -5.96 1.87
CA GLN A 76 18.03 -5.02 2.68
C GLN A 76 17.87 -5.20 4.20
N ASP A 77 17.10 -6.20 4.64
CA ASP A 77 16.93 -6.64 6.03
C ASP A 77 16.45 -5.52 6.98
N ARG A 78 15.47 -4.74 6.50
CA ARG A 78 14.84 -3.62 7.21
C ARG A 78 13.51 -3.22 6.55
N ARG A 79 12.63 -2.54 7.29
CA ARG A 79 11.34 -2.06 6.75
C ARG A 79 11.48 -0.99 5.67
N VAL A 80 10.53 -0.95 4.73
CA VAL A 80 10.44 0.01 3.61
C VAL A 80 9.00 0.51 3.49
N GLU A 81 8.80 1.83 3.37
CA GLU A 81 7.46 2.44 3.29
C GLU A 81 6.77 2.17 1.94
N VAL A 82 5.44 2.01 1.98
CA VAL A 82 4.55 1.78 0.84
C VAL A 82 3.77 3.07 0.54
N LEU A 83 4.13 3.78 -0.53
CA LEU A 83 3.56 5.10 -0.85
C LEU A 83 2.08 5.03 -1.24
N GLN A 84 1.66 4.01 -1.98
CA GLN A 84 0.25 3.83 -2.39
C GLN A 84 -0.71 3.61 -1.20
N LEU A 85 -0.18 3.40 0.02
CA LEU A 85 -0.95 3.23 1.26
C LEU A 85 -0.71 4.35 2.29
N ARG A 86 0.10 5.37 1.94
CA ARG A 86 0.34 6.58 2.74
C ARG A 86 -0.92 7.45 2.73
N THR A 87 -1.37 7.91 3.90
CA THR A 87 -2.51 8.85 4.02
C THR A 87 -2.11 10.07 4.84
N GLU A 88 -3.06 10.96 5.13
CA GLU A 88 -2.88 12.08 6.05
C GLU A 88 -2.55 11.62 7.50
N THR A 89 -2.95 10.39 7.86
CA THR A 89 -2.88 9.80 9.21
C THR A 89 -1.98 8.56 9.29
N ASP A 90 -1.78 7.84 8.18
CA ASP A 90 -1.22 6.49 8.17
C ASP A 90 0.14 6.42 7.45
N THR A 91 1.03 5.63 8.01
CA THR A 91 2.24 5.12 7.33
C THR A 91 2.16 3.60 7.24
N VAL A 92 2.35 3.00 6.06
CA VAL A 92 2.49 1.54 5.94
C VAL A 92 3.91 1.20 5.53
N TYR A 93 4.50 0.21 6.19
CA TYR A 93 5.78 -0.38 5.84
C TYR A 93 5.62 -1.85 5.49
N ALA A 94 6.33 -2.30 4.48
CA ALA A 94 6.62 -3.72 4.29
C ALA A 94 7.84 -4.13 5.11
N ASN A 95 7.78 -5.30 5.74
CA ASN A 95 8.83 -5.85 6.59
C ASN A 95 9.63 -6.97 5.86
N PRO A 96 10.85 -7.30 6.32
CA PRO A 96 11.67 -8.37 5.71
C PRO A 96 11.09 -9.78 5.85
N ASP A 97 10.09 -9.98 6.71
CA ASP A 97 9.36 -11.23 6.93
C ASP A 97 8.04 -11.29 6.13
N ALA A 98 7.92 -10.47 5.09
CA ALA A 98 6.74 -10.24 4.24
C ALA A 98 5.53 -9.58 4.92
N THR A 99 5.47 -9.46 6.25
CA THR A 99 4.37 -8.78 6.93
C THR A 99 4.31 -7.28 6.60
N LEU A 100 3.14 -6.67 6.80
CA LEU A 100 2.96 -5.21 6.76
C LEU A 100 2.84 -4.66 8.16
N THR A 101 3.48 -3.52 8.46
CA THR A 101 3.23 -2.72 9.66
C THR A 101 2.61 -1.38 9.27
N ARG A 102 1.39 -1.12 9.74
CA ARG A 102 0.72 0.19 9.65
C ARG A 102 0.87 0.95 10.96
N GLU A 103 1.39 2.17 10.90
CA GLU A 103 1.43 3.15 11.98
C GLU A 103 0.31 4.18 11.70
N MET A 104 -0.73 4.20 12.54
CA MET A 104 -1.91 5.06 12.40
C MET A 104 -1.91 6.12 13.51
N ALA A 105 -1.83 7.40 13.15
CA ALA A 105 -1.97 8.50 14.10
C ALA A 105 -3.45 8.76 14.43
N ALA A 106 -3.72 9.25 15.64
CA ALA A 106 -5.07 9.67 16.09
C ALA A 106 -5.52 11.01 15.49
N GLY A 107 -4.66 11.69 14.73
CA GLY A 107 -4.95 12.94 14.04
C GLY A 107 -4.04 13.12 12.80
N PRO A 108 -4.29 14.13 11.96
CA PRO A 108 -3.57 14.32 10.71
C PRO A 108 -2.11 14.74 10.96
N ILE A 109 -1.16 13.94 10.47
CA ILE A 109 0.28 14.20 10.57
C ILE A 109 0.85 14.84 9.30
N ARG A 110 0.26 14.58 8.12
CA ARG A 110 0.69 15.15 6.83
C ARG A 110 -0.50 15.57 5.97
N MET A 111 -0.28 16.46 5.00
CA MET A 111 -1.28 16.94 4.05
C MET A 111 -0.77 16.92 2.60
N ILE A 112 -1.66 17.04 1.61
CA ILE A 112 -1.26 17.28 0.22
C ILE A 112 -1.22 18.78 -0.07
N ARG A 113 -0.07 19.28 -0.56
CA ARG A 113 0.15 20.64 -1.05
C ARG A 113 0.85 20.58 -2.41
N ASP A 114 0.34 21.32 -3.40
CA ASP A 114 0.88 21.38 -4.77
C ASP A 114 1.14 19.99 -5.42
N GLY A 115 0.25 19.04 -5.14
CA GLY A 115 0.36 17.65 -5.63
C GLY A 115 1.43 16.80 -4.94
N ARG A 116 1.91 17.20 -3.76
CA ARG A 116 2.92 16.47 -2.97
C ARG A 116 2.50 16.34 -1.52
N TRP A 117 2.90 15.24 -0.89
CA TRP A 117 2.86 15.11 0.56
C TRP A 117 3.83 16.11 1.21
N VAL A 118 3.35 16.84 2.20
CA VAL A 118 4.13 17.64 3.14
C VAL A 118 3.66 17.35 4.56
N ASP A 119 4.58 17.27 5.50
CA ASP A 119 4.26 17.12 6.92
C ASP A 119 3.49 18.37 7.40
N ILE A 120 2.57 18.19 8.35
CA ILE A 120 1.82 19.31 8.92
C ILE A 120 2.69 20.00 9.96
N ASP A 121 3.02 21.24 9.64
CA ASP A 121 3.85 22.15 10.42
C ASP A 121 3.01 23.37 10.82
N VAL A 122 2.91 23.60 12.12
CA VAL A 122 2.04 24.61 12.72
C VAL A 122 2.82 25.84 13.21
N ASP A 123 4.14 25.86 13.05
CA ASP A 123 4.97 27.00 13.43
C ASP A 123 4.59 28.26 12.63
N LEU A 124 4.52 29.38 13.32
CA LEU A 124 4.00 30.64 12.81
C LEU A 124 5.12 31.56 12.31
N ARG A 125 4.96 32.06 11.07
CA ARG A 125 5.86 33.03 10.45
C ARG A 125 5.13 34.28 9.97
N ALA A 126 5.86 35.39 9.88
CA ALA A 126 5.36 36.61 9.24
C ALA A 126 5.14 36.40 7.73
N ALA A 127 4.00 36.85 7.22
CA ALA A 127 3.61 36.78 5.81
C ALA A 127 3.99 38.07 5.06
N LYS A 128 4.06 37.99 3.72
CA LYS A 128 4.56 39.08 2.84
C LYS A 128 3.63 40.29 2.75
N ASP A 129 2.36 40.11 3.09
CA ASP A 129 1.33 41.15 3.21
C ASP A 129 1.34 41.85 4.59
N GLY A 130 2.19 41.39 5.52
CA GLY A 130 2.27 41.87 6.90
C GLY A 130 1.42 41.09 7.90
N GLY A 131 0.71 40.03 7.45
CA GLY A 131 0.02 39.08 8.31
C GLY A 131 0.95 38.05 8.96
N VAL A 132 0.37 36.98 9.49
CA VAL A 132 1.06 35.79 10.00
C VAL A 132 0.42 34.55 9.39
N THR A 133 1.19 33.50 9.13
CA THR A 133 0.67 32.22 8.63
C THR A 133 1.48 31.05 9.17
N ALA A 134 0.86 29.89 9.30
CA ALA A 134 1.56 28.65 9.63
C ALA A 134 2.42 28.16 8.45
N GLU A 135 3.46 27.40 8.73
CA GLU A 135 4.30 26.77 7.70
C GLU A 135 3.49 25.82 6.79
N ALA A 136 2.78 24.85 7.37
CA ALA A 136 2.00 23.82 6.66
C ALA A 136 0.70 23.37 7.38
N HIS A 137 -0.18 24.30 7.74
CA HIS A 137 -1.50 23.98 8.32
C HIS A 137 -2.54 23.50 7.27
N PRO A 138 -3.29 22.38 7.50
CA PRO A 138 -4.24 21.80 6.54
C PRO A 138 -5.31 22.77 6.04
N LYS A 139 -5.98 23.45 6.97
CA LYS A 139 -7.04 24.42 6.67
C LYS A 139 -6.50 25.83 6.34
N GLN A 140 -5.21 25.99 6.00
CA GLN A 140 -4.58 27.27 5.64
C GLN A 140 -4.75 28.40 6.68
N LEU A 141 -4.39 28.14 7.94
CA LEU A 141 -4.47 29.12 9.03
C LEU A 141 -3.65 30.39 8.74
N GLN A 142 -4.29 31.56 8.89
CA GLN A 142 -3.67 32.88 8.81
C GLN A 142 -4.13 33.76 9.97
N LEU A 143 -3.24 34.57 10.52
CA LEU A 143 -3.51 35.49 11.63
C LEU A 143 -3.20 36.94 11.26
N ALA A 144 -3.79 37.87 12.00
CA ALA A 144 -3.69 39.31 11.77
C ALA A 144 -2.27 39.87 11.89
N GLY A 145 -1.92 40.77 10.98
CA GLY A 145 -0.81 41.71 11.16
C GLY A 145 -1.15 42.86 12.10
N LYS A 146 -0.14 43.66 12.47
CA LYS A 146 -0.34 44.96 13.15
C LYS A 146 -1.28 45.86 12.32
N GLY A 147 -2.25 46.51 12.94
CA GLY A 147 -3.15 47.42 12.23
C GLY A 147 -4.31 47.93 13.08
N GLY A 148 -4.99 48.98 12.61
CA GLY A 148 -6.03 49.68 13.36
C GLY A 148 -5.51 50.56 14.51
N ALA A 149 -6.41 51.18 15.25
CA ALA A 149 -6.10 51.95 16.46
C ALA A 149 -6.31 51.09 17.71
N LEU A 150 -5.30 50.98 18.58
CA LEU A 150 -5.37 50.14 19.78
C LEU A 150 -6.50 50.61 20.74
N PRO A 151 -7.27 49.68 21.34
CA PRO A 151 -8.26 50.01 22.36
C PRO A 151 -7.68 50.76 23.57
N ARG A 152 -8.47 51.66 24.17
CA ARG A 152 -8.11 52.39 25.40
C ARG A 152 -8.60 51.74 26.70
N SER A 153 -9.47 50.74 26.60
CA SER A 153 -9.92 49.86 27.67
C SER A 153 -10.50 48.58 27.04
N ILE A 154 -10.72 47.52 27.83
CA ILE A 154 -11.34 46.28 27.35
C ILE A 154 -12.79 46.54 26.92
N GLU A 155 -13.54 47.30 27.74
CA GLU A 155 -14.90 47.73 27.41
C GLU A 155 -14.96 48.53 26.10
N GLY A 156 -13.94 49.36 25.85
CA GLY A 156 -13.80 50.12 24.60
C GLY A 156 -13.55 49.25 23.36
N ALA A 157 -12.95 48.06 23.51
CA ALA A 157 -12.85 47.08 22.44
C ALA A 157 -14.21 46.41 22.20
N ALA A 158 -14.85 45.88 23.24
CA ALA A 158 -16.15 45.20 23.15
C ALA A 158 -17.26 46.07 22.56
N LYS A 159 -17.29 47.37 22.92
CA LYS A 159 -18.24 48.38 22.43
C LYS A 159 -17.87 49.00 21.07
N ALA A 160 -16.71 48.69 20.48
CA ALA A 160 -16.37 49.23 19.17
C ALA A 160 -17.35 48.71 18.10
N PRO A 161 -17.73 49.54 17.11
CA PRO A 161 -18.68 49.13 16.08
C PRO A 161 -18.09 48.03 15.19
N ALA A 162 -18.94 47.17 14.62
CA ALA A 162 -18.51 46.08 13.74
C ALA A 162 -17.70 46.57 12.50
N SER A 163 -17.86 47.81 12.07
CA SER A 163 -17.02 48.45 11.04
C SER A 163 -15.57 48.73 11.46
N GLN A 164 -15.22 48.50 12.73
CA GLN A 164 -13.86 48.47 13.27
C GLN A 164 -13.43 47.06 13.71
N ALA A 165 -14.25 46.04 13.44
CA ALA A 165 -13.81 44.65 13.53
C ALA A 165 -12.86 44.34 12.37
N ARG A 166 -11.90 43.46 12.64
CA ARG A 166 -10.94 42.97 11.65
C ARG A 166 -10.65 41.50 11.90
N ASP A 167 -10.48 40.74 10.83
CA ASP A 167 -10.05 39.33 10.90
C ASP A 167 -8.80 39.20 11.80
N LEU A 168 -8.93 38.47 12.91
CA LEU A 168 -7.88 38.09 13.85
C LEU A 168 -7.25 36.77 13.42
N VAL A 169 -8.11 35.80 13.12
CA VAL A 169 -7.78 34.45 12.65
C VAL A 169 -8.68 34.13 11.46
N THR A 170 -8.14 33.52 10.42
CA THR A 170 -8.91 33.07 9.25
C THR A 170 -8.53 31.64 8.90
N LEU A 171 -9.54 30.82 8.62
CA LEU A 171 -9.43 29.39 8.40
C LEU A 171 -10.23 29.02 7.13
N GLY A 172 -9.68 28.16 6.28
CA GLY A 172 -10.28 27.81 4.99
C GLY A 172 -10.18 28.90 3.92
N THR A 173 -10.69 28.61 2.73
CA THR A 173 -10.56 29.47 1.54
C THR A 173 -11.82 29.49 0.70
N GLY A 174 -12.10 30.60 0.02
CA GLY A 174 -13.27 30.74 -0.85
C GLY A 174 -14.57 30.67 -0.07
N LYS A 175 -15.54 29.86 -0.54
CA LYS A 175 -16.85 29.68 0.11
C LYS A 175 -16.77 29.03 1.50
N ASP A 176 -15.74 28.25 1.76
CA ASP A 176 -15.57 27.47 3.00
C ASP A 176 -14.69 28.21 4.02
N ARG A 177 -14.50 29.53 3.85
CA ARG A 177 -13.71 30.39 4.72
C ARG A 177 -14.52 30.79 5.96
N MET A 178 -13.92 30.59 7.13
CA MET A 178 -14.34 31.14 8.42
C MET A 178 -13.32 32.19 8.89
N ALA A 179 -13.76 33.18 9.66
CA ALA A 179 -12.87 34.12 10.34
C ALA A 179 -13.38 34.41 11.76
N VAL A 180 -12.48 34.44 12.75
CA VAL A 180 -12.73 35.11 14.03
C VAL A 180 -12.17 36.52 13.92
N GLN A 181 -12.93 37.51 14.39
CA GLN A 181 -12.57 38.92 14.28
C GLN A 181 -12.31 39.54 15.65
N TRP A 182 -11.36 40.47 15.68
CA TRP A 182 -11.08 41.33 16.83
C TRP A 182 -11.67 42.72 16.60
N LYS A 183 -12.29 43.30 17.64
CA LYS A 183 -12.84 44.65 17.60
C LYS A 183 -11.78 45.69 17.98
N GLY A 184 -11.35 46.49 17.02
CA GLY A 184 -10.32 47.52 17.18
C GLY A 184 -8.95 47.10 16.64
N GLY A 185 -7.92 47.87 16.99
CA GLY A 185 -6.55 47.63 16.52
C GLY A 185 -5.85 46.48 17.23
N LEU A 186 -4.82 45.95 16.58
CA LEU A 186 -3.90 44.95 17.13
C LEU A 186 -2.44 45.43 17.01
N PRO A 187 -1.59 45.09 17.99
CA PRO A 187 -0.13 45.31 17.93
C PRO A 187 0.51 44.37 16.89
N ALA A 188 1.84 44.44 16.75
CA ALA A 188 2.56 43.37 16.06
C ALA A 188 2.65 42.15 17.01
N PRO A 189 2.30 40.93 16.57
CA PRO A 189 2.47 39.74 17.39
C PRO A 189 3.95 39.40 17.55
N ALA A 190 4.32 38.91 18.73
CA ALA A 190 5.54 38.14 18.93
C ALA A 190 5.23 36.66 18.64
N LEU A 191 6.07 35.99 17.85
CA LEU A 191 5.89 34.60 17.45
C LEU A 191 6.89 33.71 18.20
N ASP A 192 6.44 32.56 18.68
CA ASP A 192 7.23 31.55 19.38
C ASP A 192 6.63 30.16 19.06
N GLY A 193 7.28 29.41 18.16
CA GLY A 193 6.73 28.19 17.58
C GLY A 193 5.33 28.40 16.96
N ASN A 194 4.38 27.58 17.38
CA ASN A 194 2.96 27.65 17.00
C ASN A 194 2.16 28.78 17.67
N VAL A 195 2.77 29.64 18.49
CA VAL A 195 2.07 30.66 19.30
C VAL A 195 2.35 32.09 18.81
N ALA A 196 1.29 32.89 18.65
CA ALA A 196 1.34 34.33 18.40
C ALA A 196 0.78 35.12 19.59
N THR A 197 1.63 35.95 20.22
CA THR A 197 1.24 36.84 21.34
C THR A 197 1.19 38.30 20.90
N TYR A 198 -0.02 38.84 20.81
CA TYR A 198 -0.32 40.26 20.60
C TYR A 198 -0.27 41.00 21.95
N LYS A 199 0.93 41.48 22.32
CA LYS A 199 1.17 42.12 23.63
C LYS A 199 0.46 43.47 23.79
N ASP A 200 -0.23 43.66 24.91
CA ASP A 200 -1.11 44.83 25.16
C ASP A 200 -2.14 45.08 24.02
N ALA A 201 -2.75 44.00 23.51
CA ALA A 201 -3.89 44.10 22.58
C ALA A 201 -5.11 44.81 23.22
N VAL A 202 -5.22 44.73 24.54
CA VAL A 202 -5.97 45.66 25.40
C VAL A 202 -5.04 46.14 26.53
N PRO A 203 -5.30 47.29 27.17
CA PRO A 203 -4.42 47.78 28.24
C PRO A 203 -4.29 46.78 29.41
N GLY A 204 -3.09 46.21 29.58
CA GLY A 204 -2.85 45.17 30.60
C GLY A 204 -3.40 43.79 30.25
N GLY A 205 -3.71 43.50 28.97
CA GLY A 205 -4.12 42.19 28.50
C GLY A 205 -3.50 41.83 27.13
N ASP A 206 -2.86 40.67 27.08
CA ASP A 206 -2.31 40.11 25.84
C ASP A 206 -3.35 39.22 25.17
N LEU A 207 -3.54 39.39 23.86
CA LEU A 207 -4.31 38.43 23.06
C LEU A 207 -3.33 37.40 22.50
N ILE A 208 -3.64 36.11 22.67
CA ILE A 208 -2.78 34.99 22.29
C ILE A 208 -3.59 34.11 21.33
N VAL A 209 -2.95 33.65 20.26
CA VAL A 209 -3.49 32.62 19.38
C VAL A 209 -2.46 31.51 19.25
N GLU A 210 -2.88 30.27 19.41
CA GLU A 210 -2.05 29.07 19.27
C GLU A 210 -2.58 28.23 18.10
N ALA A 211 -1.71 27.92 17.13
CA ALA A 211 -2.06 27.04 16.01
C ALA A 211 -2.04 25.57 16.47
N THR A 212 -3.10 24.83 16.15
CA THR A 212 -3.19 23.38 16.39
C THR A 212 -3.11 22.63 15.05
N ARG A 213 -3.28 21.29 15.04
CA ARG A 213 -3.19 20.50 13.80
C ARG A 213 -4.42 20.65 12.91
N THR A 214 -5.61 20.75 13.53
CA THR A 214 -6.88 20.91 12.81
C THR A 214 -7.33 22.36 12.71
N GLY A 215 -6.99 23.21 13.68
CA GLY A 215 -7.43 24.60 13.78
C GLY A 215 -6.53 25.49 14.65
N PHE A 216 -7.12 26.12 15.66
CA PHE A 216 -6.43 27.06 16.55
C PHE A 216 -7.19 27.22 17.87
N GLU A 217 -6.45 27.55 18.93
CA GLU A 217 -7.03 28.08 20.17
C GLU A 217 -6.68 29.55 20.34
N GLN A 218 -7.50 30.30 21.08
CA GLN A 218 -7.32 31.73 21.29
C GLN A 218 -7.66 32.14 22.73
N PHE A 219 -6.83 33.02 23.30
CA PHE A 219 -6.90 33.37 24.71
C PHE A 219 -6.71 34.87 24.93
N LEU A 220 -7.50 35.47 25.82
CA LEU A 220 -7.21 36.80 26.35
C LEU A 220 -6.56 36.66 27.72
N ARG A 221 -5.24 36.85 27.79
CA ARG A 221 -4.46 36.80 29.03
C ARG A 221 -4.38 38.18 29.66
N LEU A 222 -5.21 38.42 30.67
CA LEU A 222 -5.14 39.60 31.52
C LEU A 222 -3.91 39.50 32.43
N ASN A 223 -3.02 40.48 32.37
CA ASN A 223 -1.79 40.54 33.17
C ASN A 223 -2.00 41.28 34.51
N LYS A 224 -3.12 42.00 34.67
CA LYS A 224 -3.59 42.62 35.92
C LYS A 224 -5.12 42.62 35.97
N ALA A 225 -5.69 42.92 37.15
CA ALA A 225 -7.12 43.18 37.28
C ALA A 225 -7.56 44.36 36.38
N PRO A 226 -8.66 44.22 35.61
CA PRO A 226 -9.15 45.27 34.72
C PRO A 226 -10.03 46.27 35.47
N GLU A 227 -9.80 47.56 35.24
CA GLU A 227 -10.44 48.65 36.00
C GLU A 227 -11.94 48.79 35.70
N ASP A 228 -12.36 48.60 34.44
CA ASP A 228 -13.76 48.64 33.98
C ASP A 228 -14.39 47.23 33.80
N GLY A 229 -13.76 46.19 34.35
CA GLY A 229 -14.09 44.79 34.03
C GLY A 229 -13.59 44.35 32.64
N ALA A 230 -13.94 43.13 32.24
CA ALA A 230 -13.46 42.52 30.98
C ALA A 230 -14.58 41.93 30.09
N PRO A 231 -15.65 42.67 29.75
CA PRO A 231 -16.58 42.20 28.73
C PRO A 231 -15.84 42.04 27.39
N MET A 232 -16.10 40.96 26.67
CA MET A 232 -15.47 40.68 25.37
C MET A 232 -16.54 40.34 24.33
N VAL A 233 -16.39 40.88 23.12
CA VAL A 233 -17.28 40.54 21.99
C VAL A 233 -16.41 40.17 20.80
N LEU A 234 -16.56 38.91 20.35
CA LEU A 234 -15.86 38.35 19.20
C LEU A 234 -16.88 38.13 18.07
N PRO A 235 -16.89 38.96 17.01
CA PRO A 235 -17.57 38.63 15.79
C PRO A 235 -16.86 37.47 15.08
N MET A 236 -17.62 36.59 14.45
CA MET A 236 -17.13 35.56 13.54
C MET A 236 -17.86 35.68 12.21
N THR A 237 -17.14 35.55 11.10
CA THR A 237 -17.75 35.30 9.79
C THR A 237 -17.72 33.81 9.53
N VAL A 238 -18.88 33.20 9.27
CA VAL A 238 -19.04 31.78 8.92
C VAL A 238 -19.41 31.64 7.43
N PRO A 239 -19.25 30.45 6.82
CA PRO A 239 -19.76 30.18 5.47
C PRO A 239 -21.27 30.44 5.32
N ASP A 240 -21.68 30.89 4.13
CA ASP A 240 -23.10 31.18 3.85
C ASP A 240 -23.96 29.90 4.01
N GLY A 241 -25.05 30.02 4.77
CA GLY A 241 -25.93 28.89 5.10
C GLY A 241 -25.59 28.19 6.42
N VAL A 242 -24.46 28.50 7.06
CA VAL A 242 -24.15 27.99 8.42
C VAL A 242 -24.97 28.75 9.47
N THR A 243 -25.58 28.02 10.40
CA THR A 243 -26.37 28.53 11.52
C THR A 243 -25.68 28.21 12.84
N ALA A 244 -25.46 29.22 13.68
CA ALA A 244 -24.94 29.07 15.04
C ALA A 244 -26.09 28.94 16.06
N ARG A 245 -26.01 27.92 16.91
CA ARG A 245 -27.01 27.58 17.93
C ARG A 245 -26.35 27.45 19.30
N GLN A 246 -26.75 28.29 20.24
CA GLN A 246 -26.34 28.12 21.64
C GLN A 246 -27.06 26.94 22.30
N ASN A 247 -26.30 26.11 23.01
CA ASN A 247 -26.75 24.89 23.69
C ASN A 247 -26.96 25.10 25.19
N THR A 248 -27.63 24.15 25.84
CA THR A 248 -28.00 24.24 27.27
C THR A 248 -26.83 24.08 28.25
N ASP A 249 -25.67 23.60 27.80
CA ASP A 249 -24.43 23.56 28.58
C ASP A 249 -23.56 24.83 28.39
N GLY A 250 -23.98 25.76 27.54
CA GLY A 250 -23.28 26.99 27.20
C GLY A 250 -22.42 26.92 25.93
N SER A 251 -22.28 25.74 25.31
CA SER A 251 -21.58 25.56 24.03
C SER A 251 -22.35 26.17 22.84
N VAL A 252 -21.73 26.22 21.65
CA VAL A 252 -22.34 26.66 20.39
C VAL A 252 -22.12 25.62 19.30
N SER A 253 -23.19 24.93 18.89
CA SER A 253 -23.18 24.11 17.68
C SER A 253 -23.31 25.01 16.45
N PHE A 254 -22.50 24.77 15.43
CA PHE A 254 -22.65 25.37 14.11
C PHE A 254 -23.15 24.30 13.14
N THR A 255 -24.29 24.49 12.47
CA THR A 255 -24.85 23.50 11.52
C THR A 255 -24.92 24.07 10.11
N ASP A 256 -24.73 23.27 9.08
CA ASP A 256 -24.92 23.70 7.68
C ASP A 256 -26.41 23.72 7.27
N ALA A 257 -26.67 24.07 6.01
CA ALA A 257 -28.01 24.16 5.44
C ALA A 257 -28.69 22.79 5.21
N GLN A 258 -27.98 21.68 5.42
CA GLN A 258 -28.54 20.33 5.44
C GLN A 258 -28.95 19.92 6.87
N GLY A 259 -28.42 20.60 7.88
CA GLY A 259 -28.62 20.33 9.30
C GLY A 259 -27.48 19.55 9.95
N GLU A 260 -26.42 19.24 9.21
CA GLU A 260 -25.25 18.52 9.71
C GLU A 260 -24.36 19.43 10.55
N GLU A 261 -23.77 18.91 11.63
CA GLU A 261 -22.94 19.69 12.55
C GLU A 261 -21.53 19.93 11.98
N ARG A 262 -21.09 21.19 12.01
CA ARG A 262 -19.90 21.73 11.35
C ARG A 262 -18.84 22.29 12.30
N ALA A 263 -19.16 22.48 13.57
CA ALA A 263 -18.25 22.75 14.68
C ALA A 263 -19.05 22.76 16.00
N VAL A 264 -18.38 22.53 17.14
CA VAL A 264 -18.97 22.78 18.46
C VAL A 264 -17.99 23.61 19.29
N MET A 265 -18.26 24.90 19.43
CA MET A 265 -17.50 25.76 20.33
C MET A 265 -17.84 25.42 21.80
N PRO A 266 -16.90 24.97 22.64
CA PRO A 266 -17.19 24.68 24.05
C PRO A 266 -17.67 25.92 24.82
N ALA A 267 -18.32 25.71 25.98
CA ALA A 267 -18.68 26.82 26.86
C ALA A 267 -17.40 27.45 27.46
N PRO A 268 -17.20 28.78 27.36
CA PRO A 268 -15.94 29.42 27.74
C PRO A 268 -15.70 29.42 29.25
N VAL A 269 -14.43 29.45 29.62
CA VAL A 269 -13.96 29.49 31.01
C VAL A 269 -12.88 30.55 31.20
N MET A 270 -12.58 30.87 32.46
CA MET A 270 -11.36 31.59 32.84
C MET A 270 -10.67 30.90 34.01
N TRP A 271 -9.35 31.05 34.10
CA TRP A 271 -8.56 30.57 35.22
C TRP A 271 -7.46 31.57 35.59
N ASP A 272 -7.02 31.53 36.84
CA ASP A 272 -5.87 32.29 37.32
C ASP A 272 -4.56 31.50 37.18
N ALA A 273 -3.42 32.12 37.47
CA ALA A 273 -2.08 31.53 37.33
C ALA A 273 -1.79 30.35 38.28
N LYS A 274 -2.72 29.93 39.14
CA LYS A 274 -2.49 28.96 40.22
C LYS A 274 -2.62 27.52 39.73
N VAL A 275 -1.51 26.98 39.26
CA VAL A 275 -1.34 25.56 38.88
C VAL A 275 -0.82 24.74 40.08
N ASP A 276 -1.36 23.55 40.32
CA ASP A 276 -0.75 22.60 41.26
C ASP A 276 0.52 21.97 40.66
N LYS A 277 1.60 21.93 41.44
CA LYS A 277 2.93 21.55 40.96
C LYS A 277 3.13 20.05 40.75
N LYS A 278 2.21 19.19 41.18
CA LYS A 278 2.33 17.73 41.01
C LYS A 278 1.43 17.18 39.90
N SER A 279 0.20 17.66 39.81
CA SER A 279 -0.74 17.31 38.74
C SER A 279 -0.55 18.15 37.47
N LEU A 280 -0.03 19.38 37.62
CA LEU A 280 -0.07 20.44 36.63
C LEU A 280 -1.50 20.89 36.26
N GLU A 281 -2.50 20.57 37.09
CA GLU A 281 -3.88 21.05 36.94
C GLU A 281 -4.03 22.51 37.35
N ARG A 282 -4.95 23.22 36.68
CA ARG A 282 -5.40 24.58 37.06
C ARG A 282 -6.28 24.47 38.31
N THR A 283 -6.01 25.30 39.33
CA THR A 283 -6.66 25.22 40.67
C THR A 283 -7.41 26.49 41.08
N ASN A 284 -7.93 27.23 40.10
CA ASN A 284 -8.92 28.30 40.29
C ASN A 284 -9.60 28.64 38.95
N THR A 285 -10.52 27.79 38.48
CA THR A 285 -11.27 27.98 37.21
C THR A 285 -12.68 28.48 37.49
N ARG A 286 -13.26 29.29 36.60
CA ARG A 286 -14.67 29.74 36.61
C ARG A 286 -15.28 29.64 35.21
N PRO A 287 -16.56 29.26 35.06
CA PRO A 287 -17.27 29.40 33.80
C PRO A 287 -17.49 30.87 33.46
N ILE A 288 -17.62 31.19 32.17
CA ILE A 288 -17.98 32.50 31.65
C ILE A 288 -19.40 32.41 31.05
N GLU A 289 -20.25 33.40 31.34
CA GLU A 289 -21.52 33.50 30.62
C GLU A 289 -21.27 33.99 29.18
N MET A 290 -21.58 33.14 28.20
CA MET A 290 -21.58 33.49 26.79
C MET A 290 -23.00 33.72 26.27
N LYS A 291 -23.17 34.61 25.30
CA LYS A 291 -24.39 34.79 24.51
C LYS A 291 -24.05 34.84 23.03
N VAL A 292 -24.88 34.20 22.20
CA VAL A 292 -24.71 34.12 20.75
C VAL A 292 -25.82 34.91 20.06
N ALA A 293 -25.45 35.75 19.08
CA ALA A 293 -26.38 36.37 18.14
C ALA A 293 -25.88 36.16 16.71
N GLN A 294 -26.77 35.92 15.74
CA GLN A 294 -26.40 35.77 14.33
C GLN A 294 -27.19 36.73 13.43
N HIS A 295 -26.47 37.39 12.53
CA HIS A 295 -26.97 38.37 11.57
C HIS A 295 -26.37 38.04 10.19
N GLY A 296 -27.13 37.30 9.37
CA GLY A 296 -26.61 36.74 8.12
C GLY A 296 -25.48 35.74 8.39
N ASN A 297 -24.34 35.93 7.73
CA ASN A 297 -23.14 35.11 7.92
C ASN A 297 -22.21 35.61 9.04
N THR A 298 -22.63 36.62 9.83
CA THR A 298 -21.88 37.12 10.98
C THR A 298 -22.51 36.66 12.29
N VAL A 299 -21.71 36.06 13.17
CA VAL A 299 -22.09 35.59 14.51
C VAL A 299 -21.34 36.44 15.55
N GLU A 300 -22.04 37.14 16.45
CA GLU A 300 -21.39 37.80 17.61
C GLU A 300 -21.46 36.89 18.84
N LEU A 301 -20.29 36.58 19.39
CA LEU A 301 -20.10 35.90 20.66
C LEU A 301 -19.81 36.94 21.74
N THR A 302 -20.73 37.13 22.68
CA THR A 302 -20.57 38.05 23.81
C THR A 302 -20.23 37.27 25.07
N LEU A 303 -19.03 37.48 25.62
CA LEU A 303 -18.52 36.83 26.82
C LEU A 303 -18.54 37.80 28.01
N THR A 304 -19.02 37.31 29.16
CA THR A 304 -19.16 38.08 30.41
C THR A 304 -18.38 37.41 31.56
N PRO A 305 -17.07 37.68 31.71
CA PRO A 305 -16.28 37.26 32.87
C PRO A 305 -16.80 37.84 34.18
N ASP A 306 -16.71 37.08 35.28
CA ASP A 306 -17.08 37.57 36.62
C ASP A 306 -16.09 38.64 37.12
N ALA A 307 -16.48 39.91 36.97
CA ALA A 307 -15.73 41.07 37.42
C ALA A 307 -15.43 41.05 38.94
N LYS A 308 -16.27 40.40 39.77
CA LYS A 308 -15.99 40.30 41.21
C LYS A 308 -14.80 39.39 41.48
N TRP A 309 -14.79 38.21 40.86
CA TRP A 309 -13.67 37.27 40.94
C TRP A 309 -12.39 37.87 40.32
N LEU A 310 -12.49 38.60 39.22
CA LEU A 310 -11.34 39.33 38.65
C LEU A 310 -10.79 40.41 39.60
N SER A 311 -11.65 41.04 40.42
CA SER A 311 -11.25 42.04 41.43
C SER A 311 -10.85 41.45 42.79
N ASP A 312 -10.98 40.14 43.00
CA ASP A 312 -10.72 39.48 44.28
C ASP A 312 -9.19 39.44 44.56
N PRO A 313 -8.71 39.94 45.72
CA PRO A 313 -7.31 39.83 46.12
C PRO A 313 -6.74 38.41 46.19
N ALA A 314 -7.59 37.37 46.18
CA ALA A 314 -7.19 35.96 46.09
C ALA A 314 -6.97 35.45 44.65
N THR A 315 -7.28 36.23 43.62
CA THR A 315 -7.12 35.84 42.21
C THR A 315 -5.70 36.15 41.73
N HIS A 316 -4.97 35.10 41.35
CA HIS A 316 -3.54 35.20 40.99
C HIS A 316 -3.33 35.54 39.52
N TYR A 317 -2.95 36.78 39.22
CA TYR A 317 -2.62 37.18 37.84
C TYR A 317 -1.28 36.58 37.35
N PRO A 318 -1.14 36.29 36.03
CA PRO A 318 -2.11 36.53 34.96
C PRO A 318 -3.33 35.59 35.01
N VAL A 319 -4.48 36.14 34.61
CA VAL A 319 -5.73 35.40 34.38
C VAL A 319 -5.90 35.18 32.89
N THR A 320 -6.26 33.97 32.48
CA THR A 320 -6.61 33.67 31.09
C THR A 320 -8.12 33.55 30.95
N ILE A 321 -8.68 34.20 29.92
CA ILE A 321 -10.04 34.01 29.41
C ILE A 321 -9.96 33.17 28.14
N ASP A 322 -10.76 32.10 28.08
CA ASP A 322 -10.67 31.01 27.10
C ASP A 322 -12.03 30.75 26.41
N PRO A 323 -12.26 31.35 25.23
CA PRO A 323 -13.24 30.94 24.24
C PRO A 323 -12.66 29.89 23.28
N ALA A 324 -12.52 28.65 23.75
CA ALA A 324 -11.96 27.54 22.97
C ALA A 324 -12.65 27.39 21.59
N THR A 325 -11.86 27.22 20.51
CA THR A 325 -12.30 27.27 19.10
C THR A 325 -12.05 25.96 18.35
N ASP A 326 -12.76 24.92 18.78
CA ASP A 326 -12.77 23.59 18.16
C ASP A 326 -13.12 23.58 16.65
N THR A 327 -12.58 22.60 15.91
CA THR A 327 -12.80 22.42 14.47
C THR A 327 -13.06 20.95 14.08
N LEU A 328 -13.37 20.71 12.79
CA LEU A 328 -13.72 19.37 12.30
C LEU A 328 -12.51 18.50 11.97
N ASP A 329 -12.39 17.39 12.72
CA ASP A 329 -11.94 16.10 12.19
C ASP A 329 -12.97 14.99 12.53
N THR A 330 -12.74 13.82 11.94
CA THR A 330 -13.51 12.58 12.03
C THR A 330 -12.81 11.52 12.88
N LEU A 331 -11.47 11.55 12.92
CA LEU A 331 -10.75 10.92 14.03
C LEU A 331 -10.95 11.78 15.27
N PHE A 332 -11.10 11.12 16.42
CA PHE A 332 -11.53 11.78 17.64
C PHE A 332 -10.80 11.22 18.86
N ASP A 333 -10.15 12.10 19.61
CA ASP A 333 -9.76 11.87 20.99
C ASP A 333 -10.28 12.99 21.91
N THR A 334 -10.45 12.67 23.19
CA THR A 334 -10.95 13.60 24.22
C THR A 334 -10.63 13.03 25.60
N PHE A 335 -10.73 13.85 26.65
CA PHE A 335 -10.75 13.36 28.03
C PHE A 335 -11.96 13.88 28.80
N VAL A 336 -12.43 13.05 29.73
CA VAL A 336 -13.44 13.41 30.73
C VAL A 336 -12.77 13.53 32.07
N GLN A 337 -13.16 14.52 32.89
CA GLN A 337 -12.61 14.72 34.22
C GLN A 337 -13.70 15.14 35.20
N GLY A 338 -13.68 14.59 36.41
CA GLY A 338 -14.70 14.87 37.43
C GLY A 338 -14.76 16.36 37.78
N GLY A 339 -15.95 16.94 37.68
CA GLY A 339 -16.18 18.38 37.89
C GLY A 339 -16.15 19.23 36.62
N ASP A 340 -15.64 18.70 35.50
CA ASP A 340 -15.50 19.43 34.26
C ASP A 340 -16.74 19.17 33.37
N THR A 341 -17.32 20.24 32.81
CA THR A 341 -18.64 20.20 32.13
C THR A 341 -18.60 20.54 30.64
N THR A 342 -17.46 21.01 30.14
CA THR A 342 -17.24 21.37 28.73
C THR A 342 -16.71 20.18 27.93
N ASP A 343 -16.69 20.28 26.61
CA ASP A 343 -15.87 19.38 25.79
C ASP A 343 -14.36 19.68 26.03
N GLN A 344 -13.52 18.74 25.63
CA GLN A 344 -12.06 18.73 25.75
C GLN A 344 -11.38 18.18 24.47
N SER A 345 -12.11 17.98 23.37
CA SER A 345 -11.58 17.38 22.14
C SER A 345 -10.52 18.22 21.42
N SER A 346 -10.59 19.56 21.51
CA SER A 346 -9.55 20.47 20.99
C SER A 346 -8.31 20.59 21.89
N ASN A 347 -8.33 19.97 23.09
CA ASN A 347 -7.28 20.13 24.07
C ASN A 347 -6.03 19.32 23.65
N THR A 348 -4.84 19.90 23.80
CA THR A 348 -3.57 19.20 23.52
C THR A 348 -3.27 18.07 24.53
N ASP A 349 -4.12 17.91 25.54
CA ASP A 349 -4.04 16.94 26.62
C ASP A 349 -4.92 15.70 26.41
N LEU A 350 -4.36 14.53 26.72
CA LEU A 350 -5.10 13.36 27.19
C LEU A 350 -4.68 13.03 28.64
N LYS A 351 -5.66 12.75 29.51
CA LYS A 351 -5.45 12.60 30.95
C LYS A 351 -6.02 11.28 31.50
N LEU A 352 -5.35 10.71 32.51
CA LEU A 352 -5.90 9.61 33.30
C LEU A 352 -5.45 9.65 34.77
N GLY A 353 -6.25 9.03 35.64
CA GLY A 353 -5.97 8.89 37.07
C GLY A 353 -6.61 10.01 37.89
N TRP A 354 -6.09 10.27 39.10
CA TRP A 354 -6.65 11.27 40.01
C TRP A 354 -5.59 12.32 40.39
N PRO A 355 -5.78 13.61 40.09
CA PRO A 355 -4.80 14.67 40.38
C PRO A 355 -4.87 15.17 41.84
N GLY A 356 -5.70 14.54 42.68
CA GLY A 356 -6.19 15.13 43.92
C GLY A 356 -7.53 15.85 43.72
N ASP A 357 -8.10 16.33 44.82
CA ASP A 357 -9.39 17.04 44.82
C ASP A 357 -9.21 18.56 44.81
N HIS A 358 -10.20 19.27 44.28
CA HIS A 358 -10.22 20.73 44.23
C HIS A 358 -11.59 21.28 44.68
N SER A 359 -11.69 22.60 44.90
CA SER A 359 -12.75 23.26 45.69
C SER A 359 -14.18 22.76 45.38
N GLY A 360 -14.79 22.13 46.39
CA GLY A 360 -15.99 21.31 46.25
C GLY A 360 -15.72 19.90 46.78
N SER A 361 -16.75 19.08 46.91
CA SER A 361 -16.62 17.66 47.30
C SER A 361 -16.48 16.73 46.09
N THR A 362 -16.01 17.24 44.95
CA THR A 362 -16.03 16.57 43.65
C THR A 362 -14.66 15.98 43.32
N LYS A 363 -14.59 14.66 43.26
CA LYS A 363 -13.36 13.94 42.93
C LYS A 363 -12.99 14.12 41.46
N ARG A 364 -11.86 14.78 41.17
CA ARG A 364 -11.42 15.14 39.81
C ARG A 364 -10.69 14.01 39.05
N THR A 365 -11.12 12.77 39.20
CA THR A 365 -10.58 11.64 38.39
C THR A 365 -10.78 11.91 36.89
N ALA A 366 -9.79 11.60 36.06
CA ALA A 366 -9.84 11.73 34.60
C ALA A 366 -9.69 10.38 33.88
N ARG A 367 -10.22 10.32 32.66
CA ARG A 367 -10.11 9.23 31.68
C ARG A 367 -10.06 9.81 30.28
N SER A 368 -9.36 9.15 29.36
CA SER A 368 -9.30 9.55 27.95
C SER A 368 -9.98 8.53 27.04
N PHE A 369 -10.46 8.98 25.89
CA PHE A 369 -11.03 8.14 24.83
C PHE A 369 -10.35 8.47 23.51
N LEU A 370 -10.14 7.47 22.66
CA LEU A 370 -9.56 7.63 21.31
C LEU A 370 -10.25 6.68 20.32
N THR A 371 -10.41 7.11 19.07
CA THR A 371 -10.89 6.29 17.95
C THR A 371 -9.84 6.26 16.84
N PHE A 372 -9.61 5.08 16.25
CA PHE A 372 -8.75 4.86 15.08
C PHE A 372 -9.56 4.20 13.95
N ARG A 373 -9.26 4.51 12.68
CA ARG A 373 -9.82 3.78 11.54
C ARG A 373 -9.21 2.40 11.43
N THR A 374 -10.03 1.36 11.22
CA THR A 374 -9.61 -0.05 11.23
C THR A 374 -9.98 -0.83 9.96
N ALA A 375 -10.85 -0.28 9.08
CA ALA A 375 -11.15 -0.88 7.77
C ALA A 375 -9.88 -1.11 6.91
N ASN A 376 -8.87 -0.25 7.10
CA ASN A 376 -7.55 -0.25 6.44
C ASN A 376 -6.66 -1.49 6.74
N PHE A 377 -7.09 -2.39 7.64
CA PHE A 377 -6.52 -3.74 7.84
C PHE A 377 -7.59 -4.83 8.07
N ALA A 378 -8.86 -4.61 7.69
CA ALA A 378 -9.94 -5.60 7.88
C ALA A 378 -9.67 -6.95 7.17
N ASP A 379 -10.13 -8.05 7.78
CA ASP A 379 -9.89 -9.45 7.37
C ASP A 379 -8.42 -9.92 7.39
N SER A 380 -7.52 -9.14 8.02
CA SER A 380 -6.13 -9.51 8.23
C SER A 380 -5.88 -10.31 9.52
N LEU A 381 -4.73 -10.97 9.56
CA LEU A 381 -4.19 -11.65 10.72
C LEU A 381 -3.15 -10.75 11.37
N VAL A 382 -3.49 -10.22 12.54
CA VAL A 382 -2.66 -9.29 13.30
C VAL A 382 -1.68 -10.08 14.17
N SER A 383 -0.40 -10.02 13.85
CA SER A 383 0.68 -10.68 14.60
C SER A 383 1.11 -9.88 15.83
N LYS A 384 0.93 -8.55 15.80
CA LYS A 384 1.24 -7.61 16.89
C LYS A 384 0.43 -6.33 16.72
N ALA A 385 -0.12 -5.77 17.80
CA ALA A 385 -0.53 -4.36 17.83
C ALA A 385 -0.08 -3.66 19.12
N THR A 386 0.31 -2.40 19.01
CA THR A 386 0.84 -1.60 20.13
C THR A 386 0.31 -0.17 20.07
N LEU A 387 -0.42 0.22 21.10
CA LEU A 387 -0.79 1.61 21.34
C LEU A 387 0.41 2.36 21.93
N LYS A 388 0.74 3.52 21.36
CA LYS A 388 1.87 4.36 21.74
C LYS A 388 1.33 5.75 22.11
N MET A 389 1.52 6.15 23.37
CA MET A 389 1.05 7.43 23.91
C MET A 389 2.25 8.26 24.39
N TRP A 390 2.40 9.52 23.98
CA TRP A 390 3.53 10.34 24.42
C TRP A 390 3.27 10.90 25.83
N ASN A 391 3.84 10.27 26.85
CA ASN A 391 3.64 10.64 28.24
C ASN A 391 4.64 11.75 28.64
N TYR A 392 4.19 13.00 28.55
CA TYR A 392 5.02 14.16 28.88
C TYR A 392 5.04 14.47 30.39
N HIS A 393 4.02 14.09 31.15
CA HIS A 393 3.94 14.32 32.60
C HIS A 393 3.33 13.16 33.39
N SER A 394 3.89 12.90 34.57
CA SER A 394 3.36 12.00 35.60
C SER A 394 3.56 12.63 36.98
N TRP A 395 2.66 12.35 37.94
CA TRP A 395 2.75 12.85 39.33
C TRP A 395 4.07 12.54 40.04
N SER A 396 4.72 11.44 39.66
CA SER A 396 6.07 11.07 40.11
C SER A 396 6.79 10.23 39.04
N CYS A 397 8.08 9.95 39.29
CA CYS A 397 8.87 9.02 38.47
C CYS A 397 8.61 7.54 38.82
N GLU A 398 7.79 7.23 39.82
CA GLU A 398 7.45 5.86 40.17
C GLU A 398 6.51 5.23 39.16
N LYS A 399 6.75 3.96 38.78
CA LYS A 399 5.83 3.23 37.92
C LYS A 399 4.47 3.06 38.59
N ARG A 400 3.39 3.34 37.84
CA ARG A 400 2.00 3.05 38.21
C ARG A 400 1.23 2.52 37.01
N GLY A 401 0.24 1.68 37.30
CA GLY A 401 -0.56 1.00 36.29
C GLY A 401 -1.57 1.91 35.62
N TRP A 402 -1.68 1.83 34.30
CA TRP A 402 -2.78 2.34 33.49
C TRP A 402 -3.30 1.25 32.56
N GLU A 403 -4.57 1.35 32.18
CA GLU A 403 -5.33 0.30 31.51
C GLU A 403 -5.87 0.79 30.17
N VAL A 404 -5.85 -0.09 29.16
CA VAL A 404 -6.58 0.12 27.90
C VAL A 404 -7.82 -0.76 27.91
N TRP A 405 -8.96 -0.14 27.66
CA TRP A 405 -10.26 -0.80 27.54
C TRP A 405 -10.81 -0.62 26.13
N ALA A 406 -11.46 -1.64 25.57
CA ALA A 406 -12.31 -1.50 24.40
C ALA A 406 -13.57 -0.70 24.79
N ALA A 407 -14.02 0.22 23.94
CA ALA A 407 -15.11 1.14 24.29
C ALA A 407 -16.20 1.23 23.21
N ASP A 408 -17.28 1.95 23.52
CA ASP A 408 -18.05 2.69 22.50
C ASP A 408 -17.26 3.93 22.03
N PRO A 409 -17.54 4.47 20.82
CA PRO A 409 -16.94 5.74 20.39
C PRO A 409 -17.31 6.90 21.31
N ALA A 410 -16.38 7.85 21.43
CA ALA A 410 -16.62 9.14 22.06
C ALA A 410 -17.09 10.18 21.03
N ASP A 411 -17.73 11.25 21.52
CA ASP A 411 -18.29 12.34 20.74
C ASP A 411 -18.11 13.70 21.45
N LYS A 412 -18.45 14.81 20.79
CA LYS A 412 -18.38 16.16 21.40
C LYS A 412 -19.37 16.40 22.55
N ASN A 413 -20.25 15.43 22.82
CA ASN A 413 -21.12 15.39 24.01
C ASN A 413 -20.55 14.54 25.17
N THR A 414 -19.37 13.94 25.01
CA THR A 414 -18.75 13.07 26.01
C THR A 414 -18.29 13.90 27.20
N ARG A 415 -18.74 13.51 28.40
CA ARG A 415 -18.52 14.23 29.67
C ARG A 415 -18.34 13.23 30.82
N TRP A 416 -17.88 13.68 31.98
CA TRP A 416 -17.76 12.79 33.15
C TRP A 416 -19.08 12.09 33.54
N THR A 417 -20.23 12.74 33.30
CA THR A 417 -21.59 12.21 33.53
C THR A 417 -22.18 11.43 32.35
N ARG A 418 -21.55 11.47 31.17
CA ARG A 418 -21.96 10.82 29.91
C ARG A 418 -20.69 10.27 29.23
N GLN A 419 -20.17 9.17 29.76
CA GLN A 419 -18.98 8.48 29.24
C GLN A 419 -19.42 7.33 28.31
N PRO A 420 -18.69 7.07 27.20
CA PRO A 420 -18.85 5.83 26.44
C PRO A 420 -18.65 4.58 27.30
N VAL A 421 -19.32 3.48 26.97
CA VAL A 421 -19.25 2.26 27.78
C VAL A 421 -17.91 1.56 27.55
N MET A 422 -17.16 1.34 28.62
CA MET A 422 -15.97 0.47 28.61
C MET A 422 -16.43 -1.00 28.67
N LYS A 423 -16.13 -1.77 27.62
CA LYS A 423 -16.67 -3.11 27.36
C LYS A 423 -15.79 -4.23 27.92
N GLU A 424 -14.50 -4.21 27.56
CA GLU A 424 -13.52 -5.21 28.00
C GLU A 424 -12.19 -4.53 28.33
N LYS A 425 -11.51 -4.95 29.39
CA LYS A 425 -10.10 -4.56 29.61
C LYS A 425 -9.20 -5.38 28.72
N ILE A 426 -8.48 -4.70 27.83
CA ILE A 426 -7.60 -5.30 26.84
C ILE A 426 -6.16 -5.38 27.36
N ALA A 427 -5.68 -4.31 28.00
CA ALA A 427 -4.28 -4.19 28.39
C ALA A 427 -4.09 -3.54 29.77
N THR A 428 -2.90 -3.72 30.33
CA THR A 428 -2.40 -2.93 31.47
C THR A 428 -0.91 -2.69 31.29
N SER A 429 -0.51 -1.41 31.32
CA SER A 429 0.89 -0.99 31.23
C SER A 429 1.31 -0.32 32.54
N THR A 430 2.60 -0.41 32.88
CA THR A 430 3.20 0.31 34.01
C THR A 430 4.20 1.36 33.55
N GLU A 431 4.30 1.59 32.24
CA GLU A 431 5.20 2.59 31.69
C GLU A 431 4.80 3.99 32.16
N THR A 432 5.81 4.72 32.65
CA THR A 432 5.66 5.99 33.35
C THR A 432 6.83 6.87 32.95
N LYS A 433 6.52 8.02 32.36
CA LYS A 433 7.46 9.01 31.84
C LYS A 433 7.05 10.40 32.34
N SER A 434 8.00 11.32 32.40
CA SER A 434 7.74 12.73 32.71
C SER A 434 8.93 13.62 32.33
N ALA A 435 8.65 14.86 31.94
CA ALA A 435 9.67 15.91 31.81
C ALA A 435 10.38 16.15 33.15
N SER A 436 9.65 16.11 34.28
CA SER A 436 10.21 16.22 35.64
C SER A 436 11.16 15.06 36.01
N CYS A 437 11.14 13.97 35.26
CA CYS A 437 12.00 12.80 35.42
C CYS A 437 13.07 12.72 34.31
N SER A 438 13.22 13.77 33.49
CA SER A 438 14.11 13.82 32.30
C SER A 438 13.93 12.65 31.33
N ASN A 439 12.73 12.07 31.24
CA ASN A 439 12.46 10.87 30.47
C ASN A 439 11.11 10.87 29.72
N ALA A 440 10.51 12.04 29.49
CA ALA A 440 9.31 12.21 28.67
C ALA A 440 9.44 11.47 27.33
N GLY A 441 8.34 10.87 26.87
CA GLY A 441 8.35 10.06 25.64
C GLY A 441 7.26 9.01 25.61
N TRP A 442 7.35 8.11 24.64
CA TRP A 442 6.41 7.00 24.47
C TRP A 442 6.26 6.14 25.72
N ALA A 443 5.02 5.97 26.16
CA ALA A 443 4.55 4.90 27.05
C ALA A 443 3.57 4.03 26.24
N SER A 444 3.74 2.72 26.31
CA SER A 444 3.11 1.79 25.36
C SER A 444 2.23 0.74 26.04
N ALA A 445 1.28 0.18 25.30
CA ALA A 445 0.47 -0.97 25.70
C ALA A 445 0.24 -1.94 24.53
N ASP A 446 0.34 -3.24 24.79
CA ASP A 446 -0.01 -4.29 23.82
C ASP A 446 -1.53 -4.36 23.66
N VAL A 447 -2.03 -4.21 22.43
CA VAL A 447 -3.45 -4.28 22.08
C VAL A 447 -3.72 -5.30 20.97
N THR A 448 -2.80 -6.25 20.76
CA THR A 448 -2.84 -7.27 19.69
C THR A 448 -4.19 -8.00 19.62
N LYS A 449 -4.75 -8.38 20.78
CA LYS A 449 -6.07 -9.02 20.86
C LYS A 449 -7.18 -8.14 20.26
N LEU A 450 -7.22 -6.85 20.62
CA LEU A 450 -8.26 -5.92 20.20
C LEU A 450 -8.18 -5.60 18.70
N ALA A 451 -6.97 -5.39 18.19
CA ALA A 451 -6.75 -5.21 16.76
C ALA A 451 -7.18 -6.45 15.95
N GLN A 452 -6.90 -7.67 16.45
CA GLN A 452 -7.42 -8.88 15.80
C GLN A 452 -8.95 -8.96 15.86
N THR A 453 -9.60 -8.52 16.95
CA THR A 453 -11.07 -8.42 17.01
C THR A 453 -11.61 -7.50 15.92
N TRP A 454 -11.15 -6.24 15.88
CA TRP A 454 -11.59 -5.26 14.87
C TRP A 454 -11.36 -5.73 13.43
N SER A 455 -10.20 -6.36 13.17
CA SER A 455 -9.89 -6.98 11.87
C SER A 455 -10.90 -8.06 11.49
N SER A 456 -11.22 -8.96 12.43
CA SER A 456 -12.13 -10.10 12.20
C SER A 456 -13.59 -9.69 12.05
N GLU A 457 -14.00 -8.65 12.79
CA GLU A 457 -15.33 -8.03 12.70
C GLU A 457 -15.47 -7.11 11.47
N LYS A 458 -14.35 -6.80 10.80
CA LYS A 458 -14.24 -5.83 9.70
C LYS A 458 -14.77 -4.45 10.08
N ALA A 459 -14.51 -4.04 11.33
CA ALA A 459 -14.96 -2.78 11.87
C ALA A 459 -14.37 -1.60 11.09
N GLU A 460 -15.20 -0.61 10.76
CA GLU A 460 -14.74 0.60 10.08
C GLU A 460 -13.79 1.42 10.97
N GLU A 461 -14.13 1.50 12.25
CA GLU A 461 -13.37 2.18 13.30
C GLU A 461 -13.30 1.37 14.60
N GLY A 462 -12.24 1.60 15.38
CA GLY A 462 -11.96 0.96 16.65
C GLY A 462 -11.71 1.98 17.76
N SER A 463 -12.57 1.99 18.78
CA SER A 463 -12.52 2.93 19.91
C SER A 463 -12.01 2.31 21.21
N ILE A 464 -11.21 3.07 21.95
CA ILE A 464 -10.62 2.69 23.24
C ILE A 464 -10.85 3.76 24.31
N ALA A 465 -10.78 3.31 25.57
CA ALA A 465 -10.72 4.17 26.75
C ALA A 465 -9.45 3.90 27.56
N LEU A 466 -8.87 4.96 28.13
CA LEU A 466 -7.68 4.93 28.98
C LEU A 466 -8.03 5.41 30.39
N LYS A 467 -7.68 4.61 31.40
CA LYS A 467 -7.83 4.97 32.82
C LYS A 467 -6.63 4.50 33.65
N ALA A 468 -6.46 5.06 34.84
CA ALA A 468 -5.52 4.48 35.81
C ALA A 468 -6.04 3.12 36.29
N ALA A 469 -5.12 2.19 36.60
CA ALA A 469 -5.49 0.91 37.22
C ALA A 469 -6.07 1.13 38.62
N ASP A 470 -5.48 2.05 39.39
CA ASP A 470 -6.05 2.60 40.61
C ASP A 470 -6.41 4.08 40.39
N GLU A 471 -7.70 4.40 40.38
CA GLU A 471 -8.21 5.77 40.24
C GLU A 471 -8.34 6.48 41.60
N SER A 472 -7.81 5.90 42.68
CA SER A 472 -7.67 6.48 44.02
C SER A 472 -6.22 6.74 44.46
N ASP A 473 -5.23 6.33 43.66
CA ASP A 473 -3.83 6.73 43.85
C ASP A 473 -3.50 8.00 43.03
N THR A 474 -3.00 9.04 43.70
CA THR A 474 -2.52 10.26 43.03
C THR A 474 -1.26 10.02 42.20
N TYR A 475 -0.43 9.04 42.58
CA TYR A 475 0.79 8.70 41.84
C TYR A 475 0.48 8.07 40.48
N ALA A 476 -0.75 7.59 40.27
CA ALA A 476 -1.22 7.08 38.99
C ALA A 476 -1.68 8.16 38.00
N TRP A 477 -1.69 9.45 38.38
CA TRP A 477 -1.99 10.56 37.48
C TRP A 477 -0.96 10.69 36.35
N LYS A 478 -1.46 10.78 35.11
CA LYS A 478 -0.68 10.95 33.89
C LYS A 478 -1.35 11.94 32.93
N ARG A 479 -0.50 12.70 32.22
CA ARG A 479 -0.88 13.49 31.05
C ARG A 479 -0.05 13.04 29.85
N PHE A 480 -0.71 12.92 28.72
CA PHE A 480 -0.16 12.58 27.42
C PHE A 480 -0.58 13.68 26.43
N TYR A 481 0.07 13.77 25.27
CA TYR A 481 -0.48 14.60 24.19
C TYR A 481 -1.63 13.90 23.46
N SER A 482 -2.54 14.68 22.90
CA SER A 482 -3.66 14.28 22.04
C SER A 482 -3.31 14.35 20.54
N SER A 483 -4.31 14.15 19.69
CA SER A 483 -4.29 14.47 18.25
C SER A 483 -3.76 15.89 17.95
N GLU A 484 -4.05 16.88 18.78
CA GLU A 484 -3.71 18.29 18.55
C GLU A 484 -2.26 18.68 18.92
N ALA A 485 -1.38 17.71 19.19
CA ALA A 485 0.03 17.97 19.48
C ALA A 485 0.73 18.76 18.33
N PRO A 486 1.45 19.85 18.60
CA PRO A 486 2.13 20.61 17.54
C PRO A 486 3.25 19.79 16.85
N ASP A 487 3.96 18.95 17.60
CA ASP A 487 4.91 17.98 17.06
C ASP A 487 4.21 16.67 16.66
N GLN A 488 4.19 16.36 15.37
CA GLN A 488 3.67 15.12 14.80
C GLN A 488 4.31 13.85 15.42
N ALA A 489 5.56 13.93 15.89
CA ALA A 489 6.28 12.81 16.48
C ALA A 489 5.82 12.47 17.92
N GLN A 490 4.79 13.16 18.42
CA GLN A 490 4.24 13.00 19.78
C GLN A 490 2.73 12.67 19.79
N VAL A 491 2.07 12.68 18.62
CA VAL A 491 0.64 12.35 18.43
C VAL A 491 0.36 10.87 18.76
N PRO A 492 -0.70 10.53 19.53
CA PRO A 492 -1.07 9.15 19.82
C PRO A 492 -1.12 8.26 18.57
N THR A 493 -0.45 7.11 18.63
CA THR A 493 -0.25 6.24 17.47
C THR A 493 -0.59 4.78 17.79
N LEU A 494 -1.36 4.13 16.91
CA LEU A 494 -1.61 2.69 16.93
C LEU A 494 -0.75 2.01 15.85
N GLU A 495 0.20 1.19 16.28
CA GLU A 495 1.11 0.41 15.42
C GLU A 495 0.59 -1.02 15.30
N VAL A 496 0.19 -1.46 14.10
CA VAL A 496 -0.39 -2.80 13.84
C VAL A 496 0.45 -3.53 12.79
N THR A 497 0.92 -4.74 13.09
CA THR A 497 1.62 -5.63 12.16
C THR A 497 0.73 -6.80 11.78
N TYR A 498 0.58 -7.07 10.49
CA TYR A 498 -0.38 -8.02 9.94
C TYR A 498 0.06 -8.68 8.62
N ASN A 499 -0.60 -9.79 8.27
CA ASN A 499 -0.64 -10.36 6.91
C ASN A 499 -2.10 -10.69 6.55
N TYR A 500 -2.41 -10.94 5.27
CA TYR A 500 -3.66 -11.60 4.90
C TYR A 500 -3.48 -13.12 4.88
N ARG A 501 -4.50 -13.84 4.41
CA ARG A 501 -4.42 -15.28 4.12
C ARG A 501 -4.43 -15.51 2.61
N PRO A 502 -3.78 -16.58 2.11
CA PRO A 502 -4.06 -17.08 0.79
C PRO A 502 -5.50 -17.55 0.72
N TYR A 503 -6.10 -17.35 -0.44
CA TYR A 503 -7.36 -17.98 -0.77
C TYR A 503 -7.12 -19.45 -1.14
N ASN A 504 -8.08 -20.30 -0.81
CA ASN A 504 -8.13 -21.67 -1.32
C ASN A 504 -8.16 -21.67 -2.87
N GLY A 505 -7.57 -22.69 -3.48
CA GLY A 505 -7.31 -22.71 -4.92
C GLY A 505 -8.54 -22.52 -5.80
N THR A 506 -8.36 -21.76 -6.89
CA THR A 506 -9.39 -21.51 -7.91
C THR A 506 -9.00 -22.19 -9.23
N ASN A 507 -9.94 -22.29 -10.19
CA ASN A 507 -9.70 -22.87 -11.52
C ASN A 507 -8.97 -24.25 -11.48
N LEU A 508 -9.54 -25.19 -10.71
CA LEU A 508 -8.98 -26.55 -10.58
C LEU A 508 -9.17 -27.34 -11.88
N GLN A 509 -8.08 -27.91 -12.40
CA GLN A 509 -8.06 -28.67 -13.65
C GLN A 509 -7.27 -29.98 -13.51
N ALA A 510 -7.72 -31.04 -14.20
CA ALA A 510 -7.10 -32.36 -14.19
C ALA A 510 -6.74 -32.91 -15.58
N GLY A 511 -5.62 -33.61 -15.66
CA GLY A 511 -5.14 -34.32 -16.85
C GLY A 511 -4.11 -33.55 -17.66
N THR A 512 -3.94 -34.01 -18.89
CA THR A 512 -3.52 -33.27 -20.09
C THR A 512 -4.34 -33.96 -21.17
N PRO A 513 -5.35 -33.34 -21.79
CA PRO A 513 -5.41 -31.93 -22.20
C PRO A 513 -6.11 -30.91 -21.27
N PHE A 514 -6.49 -31.27 -20.03
CA PHE A 514 -7.30 -30.44 -19.12
C PHE A 514 -8.74 -30.15 -19.62
N LEU A 515 -9.39 -31.11 -20.27
CA LEU A 515 -10.73 -30.94 -20.83
C LEU A 515 -11.82 -31.43 -19.88
N SER A 516 -12.80 -30.55 -19.60
CA SER A 516 -14.01 -30.84 -18.84
C SER A 516 -15.22 -30.99 -19.76
N GLN A 517 -16.01 -32.05 -19.53
CA GLN A 517 -17.28 -32.30 -20.21
C GLN A 517 -18.36 -32.50 -19.15
N GLY A 518 -19.38 -31.62 -19.12
CA GLY A 518 -20.44 -31.68 -18.10
C GLY A 518 -19.96 -31.51 -16.66
N GLY A 519 -18.86 -30.77 -16.43
CA GLY A 519 -18.26 -30.57 -15.10
C GLY A 519 -17.43 -31.77 -14.61
N ILE A 520 -17.01 -32.66 -15.50
CA ILE A 520 -16.09 -33.77 -15.21
C ILE A 520 -14.91 -33.73 -16.19
N PHE A 521 -13.69 -33.66 -15.67
CA PHE A 521 -12.48 -33.71 -16.49
C PHE A 521 -12.21 -35.11 -17.04
N LYS A 522 -11.84 -35.21 -18.31
CA LYS A 522 -11.44 -36.47 -18.95
C LYS A 522 -9.92 -36.62 -18.88
N VAL A 523 -9.46 -37.80 -18.47
CA VAL A 523 -8.05 -38.07 -18.19
C VAL A 523 -7.62 -39.41 -18.81
N ASN A 524 -6.61 -39.43 -19.67
CA ASN A 524 -6.12 -40.63 -20.35
C ASN A 524 -4.90 -41.32 -19.68
N SER A 525 -4.57 -40.94 -18.44
CA SER A 525 -3.40 -41.43 -17.71
C SER A 525 -3.73 -41.73 -16.25
N THR A 526 -3.09 -42.76 -15.66
CA THR A 526 -3.12 -43.01 -14.21
C THR A 526 -2.16 -42.11 -13.42
N THR A 527 -1.35 -41.29 -14.11
CA THR A 527 -0.48 -40.26 -13.52
C THR A 527 -0.71 -38.88 -14.19
N PRO A 528 -1.92 -38.32 -14.11
CA PRO A 528 -2.22 -37.01 -14.69
C PRO A 528 -1.48 -35.87 -13.97
N THR A 529 -1.39 -34.72 -14.62
CA THR A 529 -1.15 -33.45 -13.93
C THR A 529 -2.45 -32.96 -13.30
N LEU A 530 -2.40 -32.47 -12.07
CA LEU A 530 -3.43 -31.64 -11.47
C LEU A 530 -2.86 -30.21 -11.35
N ARG A 531 -3.70 -29.20 -11.55
CA ARG A 531 -3.32 -27.79 -11.38
C ARG A 531 -4.46 -26.93 -10.84
N PHE A 532 -4.11 -25.80 -10.24
CA PHE A 532 -5.05 -24.76 -9.83
C PHE A 532 -4.34 -23.39 -9.81
N SER A 533 -5.12 -22.31 -9.84
CA SER A 533 -4.61 -20.93 -9.70
C SER A 533 -4.57 -20.54 -8.22
N THR A 534 -3.38 -20.25 -7.70
CA THR A 534 -3.22 -19.63 -6.37
C THR A 534 -3.78 -18.22 -6.42
N VAL A 535 -4.33 -17.74 -5.31
CA VAL A 535 -4.77 -16.34 -5.17
C VAL A 535 -4.37 -15.86 -3.78
N ASP A 536 -3.76 -14.69 -3.70
CA ASP A 536 -3.42 -14.02 -2.43
C ASP A 536 -3.43 -12.51 -2.62
N THR A 537 -3.87 -11.79 -1.58
CA THR A 537 -3.76 -10.34 -1.45
C THR A 537 -2.29 -9.94 -1.23
N ASN A 538 -1.52 -10.76 -0.53
CA ASN A 538 -0.07 -10.64 -0.39
C ASN A 538 0.64 -11.19 -1.63
N GLY A 539 0.64 -10.42 -2.72
CA GLY A 539 1.09 -10.88 -4.03
C GLY A 539 2.57 -11.29 -4.17
N GLU A 540 3.43 -11.13 -3.16
CA GLU A 540 4.83 -11.61 -3.14
C GLU A 540 4.97 -13.04 -2.58
N ASP A 541 3.97 -13.54 -1.84
CA ASP A 541 4.10 -14.73 -0.98
C ASP A 541 4.27 -16.04 -1.78
N GLN A 542 4.86 -17.06 -1.14
CA GLN A 542 5.23 -18.33 -1.78
C GLN A 542 4.25 -19.44 -1.43
N ILE A 543 3.15 -19.47 -2.19
CA ILE A 543 2.02 -20.35 -1.97
C ILE A 543 2.38 -21.81 -2.26
N THR A 544 2.42 -22.61 -1.19
CA THR A 544 2.46 -24.07 -1.27
C THR A 544 1.03 -24.59 -1.45
N GLY A 545 0.76 -25.20 -2.61
CA GLY A 545 -0.53 -25.83 -2.91
C GLY A 545 -0.59 -27.28 -2.45
N THR A 546 -1.55 -27.61 -1.60
CA THR A 546 -1.85 -28.97 -1.14
C THR A 546 -3.06 -29.51 -1.88
N TYR A 547 -2.95 -30.73 -2.42
CA TYR A 547 -3.97 -31.41 -3.21
C TYR A 547 -4.45 -32.65 -2.46
N GLU A 548 -5.76 -32.87 -2.40
CA GLU A 548 -6.37 -34.10 -1.87
C GLU A 548 -7.23 -34.75 -2.97
N ILE A 549 -7.04 -36.04 -3.22
CA ILE A 549 -7.79 -36.84 -4.20
C ILE A 549 -8.63 -37.88 -3.48
N THR A 550 -9.92 -37.93 -3.82
CA THR A 550 -10.91 -38.88 -3.28
C THR A 550 -11.49 -39.76 -4.39
N ASP A 551 -11.57 -41.06 -4.16
CA ASP A 551 -12.31 -42.00 -5.02
C ASP A 551 -13.81 -41.83 -4.78
N THR A 552 -14.57 -41.40 -5.79
CA THR A 552 -15.99 -41.04 -5.61
C THR A 552 -16.92 -42.25 -5.44
N SER A 553 -16.44 -43.46 -5.69
CA SER A 553 -17.21 -44.70 -5.48
C SER A 553 -17.12 -45.23 -4.04
N THR A 554 -16.03 -44.91 -3.34
CA THR A 554 -15.78 -45.34 -1.96
C THR A 554 -15.82 -44.21 -0.93
N ASN A 555 -15.82 -42.95 -1.41
CA ASN A 555 -15.68 -41.72 -0.62
C ASN A 555 -14.43 -41.72 0.30
N LYS A 556 -13.33 -42.31 -0.18
CA LYS A 556 -12.04 -42.38 0.53
C LYS A 556 -10.98 -41.56 -0.17
N VAL A 557 -10.22 -40.79 0.60
CA VAL A 557 -8.99 -40.15 0.15
C VAL A 557 -7.98 -41.22 -0.26
N VAL A 558 -7.48 -41.16 -1.49
CA VAL A 558 -6.49 -42.09 -2.05
C VAL A 558 -5.07 -41.51 -2.09
N ALA A 559 -4.97 -40.17 -2.11
CA ALA A 559 -3.72 -39.44 -2.01
C ALA A 559 -3.94 -38.01 -1.48
N THR A 560 -2.97 -37.53 -0.69
CA THR A 560 -2.81 -36.11 -0.34
C THR A 560 -1.33 -35.78 -0.53
N PHE A 561 -1.01 -34.65 -1.17
CA PHE A 561 0.37 -34.21 -1.39
C PHE A 561 0.47 -32.70 -1.66
N ASN A 562 1.65 -32.15 -1.37
CA ASN A 562 1.98 -30.76 -1.63
C ASN A 562 2.70 -30.66 -2.99
N ALA A 563 2.39 -29.64 -3.78
CA ALA A 563 3.21 -29.19 -4.89
C ALA A 563 4.49 -28.48 -4.36
N ALA A 564 5.39 -28.12 -5.29
CA ALA A 564 6.39 -27.11 -4.98
C ALA A 564 5.70 -25.76 -4.69
N PRO A 565 6.30 -24.88 -3.86
CA PRO A 565 5.83 -23.50 -3.74
C PRO A 565 5.87 -22.78 -5.08
N VAL A 566 4.86 -21.96 -5.34
CA VAL A 566 4.77 -21.05 -6.49
C VAL A 566 4.38 -19.65 -5.99
N PRO A 567 4.66 -18.57 -6.73
CA PRO A 567 4.17 -17.24 -6.35
C PRO A 567 2.65 -17.20 -6.14
N ALA A 568 2.19 -16.29 -5.30
CA ALA A 568 0.79 -15.86 -5.27
C ALA A 568 0.32 -15.44 -6.68
N ASN A 569 -0.97 -15.64 -6.96
CA ASN A 569 -1.60 -15.27 -8.22
C ASN A 569 -0.97 -15.98 -9.45
N SER A 570 -0.64 -17.27 -9.33
CA SER A 570 -0.04 -18.10 -10.40
C SER A 570 -0.50 -19.57 -10.38
N THR A 571 -0.20 -20.34 -11.43
CA THR A 571 -0.55 -21.77 -11.49
C THR A 571 0.33 -22.64 -10.59
N SER A 572 -0.26 -23.21 -9.53
CA SER A 572 0.29 -24.40 -8.88
C SER A 572 0.02 -25.62 -9.76
N SER A 573 0.97 -26.56 -9.85
CA SER A 573 0.75 -27.85 -10.53
C SER A 573 1.56 -28.99 -9.91
N VAL A 574 1.06 -30.21 -10.08
CA VAL A 574 1.67 -31.45 -9.55
C VAL A 574 1.25 -32.66 -10.39
N LYS A 575 2.15 -33.62 -10.60
CA LYS A 575 1.82 -34.90 -11.24
C LYS A 575 1.41 -35.92 -10.18
N VAL A 576 0.26 -36.56 -10.35
CA VAL A 576 -0.22 -37.60 -9.43
C VAL A 576 0.76 -38.79 -9.47
N PRO A 577 1.22 -39.31 -8.31
CA PRO A 577 2.09 -40.47 -8.24
C PRO A 577 1.47 -41.73 -8.87
N ALA A 578 2.33 -42.67 -9.27
CA ALA A 578 1.92 -44.00 -9.71
C ALA A 578 1.09 -44.73 -8.62
N ASP A 579 0.33 -45.73 -9.06
CA ASP A 579 -0.46 -46.63 -8.21
C ASP A 579 -1.56 -45.96 -7.36
N LYS A 580 -1.84 -44.68 -7.58
CA LYS A 580 -2.93 -43.93 -6.91
C LYS A 580 -4.27 -43.96 -7.64
N LEU A 581 -4.25 -44.15 -8.96
CA LEU A 581 -5.43 -44.06 -9.81
C LEU A 581 -5.59 -45.31 -10.67
N VAL A 582 -6.84 -45.73 -10.89
CA VAL A 582 -7.21 -46.91 -11.66
C VAL A 582 -8.07 -46.48 -12.85
N SER A 583 -7.81 -47.05 -14.03
CA SER A 583 -8.59 -46.82 -15.24
C SER A 583 -10.03 -47.34 -15.07
N GLY A 584 -11.00 -46.62 -15.66
CA GLY A 584 -12.43 -46.86 -15.49
C GLY A 584 -13.04 -46.27 -14.21
N ARG A 585 -12.29 -45.49 -13.41
CA ARG A 585 -12.80 -44.85 -12.18
C ARG A 585 -12.94 -43.34 -12.30
N THR A 586 -13.90 -42.81 -11.55
CA THR A 586 -14.07 -41.37 -11.30
C THR A 586 -13.53 -41.03 -9.91
N TYR A 587 -12.82 -39.92 -9.85
CA TYR A 587 -12.24 -39.32 -8.67
C TYR A 587 -12.73 -37.87 -8.56
N SER A 588 -12.55 -37.28 -7.39
CA SER A 588 -12.56 -35.83 -7.21
C SER A 588 -11.22 -35.38 -6.64
N PHE A 589 -10.85 -34.12 -6.89
CA PHE A 589 -9.79 -33.47 -6.12
C PHE A 589 -10.19 -32.06 -5.69
N ARG A 590 -9.64 -31.66 -4.55
CA ARG A 590 -9.77 -30.32 -3.97
C ARG A 590 -8.41 -29.84 -3.48
N THR A 591 -8.30 -28.54 -3.21
CA THR A 591 -7.02 -27.88 -2.91
C THR A 591 -7.10 -26.95 -1.71
N THR A 592 -5.99 -26.80 -1.00
CA THR A 592 -5.78 -25.76 0.01
C THR A 592 -4.36 -25.20 -0.15
N THR A 593 -4.10 -24.06 0.46
CA THR A 593 -2.94 -23.19 0.19
C THR A 593 -2.30 -22.74 1.50
N TYR A 594 -0.98 -22.53 1.45
CA TYR A 594 -0.17 -22.06 2.58
C TYR A 594 0.87 -21.05 2.10
N ASP A 595 0.88 -19.83 2.65
CA ASP A 595 1.74 -18.72 2.20
C ASP A 595 3.20 -18.78 2.71
N GLY A 596 3.45 -19.57 3.77
CA GLY A 596 4.70 -19.61 4.52
C GLY A 596 4.50 -19.39 6.03
N THR A 597 3.41 -18.71 6.38
CA THR A 597 2.93 -18.31 7.72
C THR A 597 1.51 -18.82 8.01
N HIS A 598 0.57 -18.72 7.06
CA HIS A 598 -0.84 -19.07 7.26
C HIS A 598 -1.41 -19.98 6.16
N TYR A 599 -2.43 -20.75 6.55
CA TYR A 599 -3.26 -21.53 5.63
C TYR A 599 -4.51 -20.75 5.20
N ALA A 600 -5.04 -21.08 4.03
CA ALA A 600 -6.40 -20.72 3.65
C ALA A 600 -7.44 -21.28 4.62
N ASN A 601 -8.62 -20.66 4.65
CA ASN A 601 -9.74 -21.09 5.50
C ASN A 601 -10.46 -22.34 4.95
N GLY A 602 -9.80 -23.49 5.01
CA GLY A 602 -10.33 -24.78 4.61
C GLY A 602 -9.83 -25.26 3.25
N TRP A 603 -10.73 -25.85 2.46
CA TRP A 603 -10.43 -26.42 1.14
C TRP A 603 -11.35 -25.81 0.08
N SER A 604 -10.88 -25.76 -1.16
CA SER A 604 -11.70 -25.44 -2.33
C SER A 604 -12.84 -26.45 -2.49
N ASP A 605 -13.86 -26.07 -3.26
CA ASP A 605 -14.80 -27.04 -3.80
C ASP A 605 -14.07 -28.12 -4.63
N PRO A 606 -14.55 -29.38 -4.61
CA PRO A 606 -13.93 -30.48 -5.32
C PRO A 606 -14.40 -30.56 -6.79
N VAL A 607 -13.46 -30.54 -7.74
CA VAL A 607 -13.77 -30.88 -9.14
C VAL A 607 -13.63 -32.39 -9.37
N ARG A 608 -14.41 -32.95 -10.31
CA ARG A 608 -14.37 -34.39 -10.64
C ARG A 608 -13.55 -34.65 -11.90
N PHE A 609 -12.91 -35.82 -11.96
CA PHE A 609 -12.24 -36.32 -13.14
C PHE A 609 -12.39 -37.84 -13.29
N THR A 610 -12.49 -38.33 -14.53
CA THR A 610 -12.60 -39.75 -14.85
C THR A 610 -11.36 -40.20 -15.59
N VAL A 611 -10.72 -41.25 -15.09
CA VAL A 611 -9.52 -41.85 -15.69
C VAL A 611 -9.93 -42.96 -16.64
N ASP A 612 -9.72 -42.73 -17.94
CA ASP A 612 -9.93 -43.69 -19.02
C ASP A 612 -8.68 -43.73 -19.91
N THR A 613 -7.80 -44.68 -19.62
CA THR A 613 -6.57 -44.92 -20.40
C THR A 613 -6.81 -45.52 -21.79
N SER A 614 -8.06 -45.79 -22.17
CA SER A 614 -8.44 -46.16 -23.54
C SER A 614 -8.84 -44.95 -24.39
N TRP A 615 -9.23 -43.83 -23.76
CA TRP A 615 -9.55 -42.59 -24.46
C TRP A 615 -8.31 -42.02 -25.16
N LYS A 616 -8.41 -41.93 -26.49
CA LYS A 616 -7.50 -41.18 -27.34
C LYS A 616 -8.13 -39.82 -27.63
N PRO A 617 -7.50 -38.70 -27.22
CA PRO A 617 -7.92 -37.37 -27.66
C PRO A 617 -7.95 -37.28 -29.19
N THR A 618 -8.91 -36.54 -29.73
CA THR A 618 -8.90 -36.10 -31.13
C THR A 618 -7.72 -35.18 -31.40
N ALA A 619 -7.39 -34.92 -32.67
CA ALA A 619 -6.30 -34.00 -33.04
C ALA A 619 -6.46 -32.60 -32.39
N ALA A 620 -7.68 -32.06 -32.38
CA ALA A 620 -7.98 -30.77 -31.78
C ALA A 620 -7.82 -30.79 -30.24
N GLU A 621 -8.34 -31.82 -29.57
CA GLU A 621 -8.15 -32.00 -28.12
C GLU A 621 -6.67 -32.19 -27.74
N HIS A 622 -5.89 -32.88 -28.59
CA HIS A 622 -4.46 -33.10 -28.39
C HIS A 622 -3.64 -31.82 -28.55
N ALA A 623 -3.87 -31.05 -29.61
CA ALA A 623 -3.21 -29.77 -29.85
C ALA A 623 -3.51 -28.75 -28.73
N LEU A 624 -4.76 -28.65 -28.28
CA LEU A 624 -5.13 -27.85 -27.10
C LEU A 624 -4.46 -28.36 -25.81
N GLY A 625 -4.23 -29.67 -25.68
CA GLY A 625 -3.50 -30.23 -24.55
C GLY A 625 -2.03 -29.79 -24.48
N LEU A 626 -1.37 -29.70 -25.64
CA LEU A 626 0.00 -29.22 -25.78
C LEU A 626 0.09 -27.72 -25.51
N ALA A 627 -0.85 -26.93 -26.05
CA ALA A 627 -1.02 -25.53 -25.73
C ALA A 627 -1.19 -25.29 -24.21
N ASN A 628 -2.14 -26.01 -23.59
CA ASN A 628 -2.43 -25.90 -22.16
C ASN A 628 -1.27 -26.35 -21.25
N LEU A 629 -0.35 -27.21 -21.72
CA LEU A 629 0.83 -27.64 -20.96
C LEU A 629 1.81 -26.50 -20.67
N HIS A 630 1.86 -25.50 -21.55
CA HIS A 630 2.78 -24.36 -21.44
C HIS A 630 2.09 -23.02 -21.16
N SER A 631 0.76 -22.93 -21.32
CA SER A 631 -0.04 -21.80 -20.82
C SER A 631 -0.24 -21.83 -19.29
N ASP A 632 -0.01 -20.69 -18.64
CA ASP A 632 -0.47 -20.40 -17.27
C ASP A 632 -2.01 -20.47 -17.22
N ALA A 633 -2.56 -21.26 -16.29
CA ALA A 633 -4.00 -21.52 -16.19
C ALA A 633 -4.78 -20.31 -15.66
N ALA A 634 -4.15 -19.46 -14.84
CA ALA A 634 -4.75 -18.26 -14.26
C ALA A 634 -5.09 -17.20 -15.34
N ASP A 635 -4.38 -17.22 -16.47
CA ASP A 635 -4.58 -16.27 -17.56
C ASP A 635 -5.60 -16.73 -18.63
N ILE A 636 -6.16 -17.95 -18.59
CA ILE A 636 -7.11 -18.44 -19.62
C ILE A 636 -8.56 -18.24 -19.16
N THR A 637 -9.41 -17.66 -20.03
CA THR A 637 -10.86 -17.60 -19.82
C THR A 637 -11.61 -18.51 -20.79
N ALA A 638 -12.76 -19.04 -20.37
CA ALA A 638 -13.66 -19.80 -21.23
C ALA A 638 -14.63 -18.85 -21.95
N ALA A 639 -14.78 -19.02 -23.26
CA ALA A 639 -15.77 -18.26 -24.02
C ALA A 639 -17.20 -18.54 -23.57
N THR A 640 -18.01 -17.47 -23.53
CA THR A 640 -19.39 -17.49 -23.04
C THR A 640 -20.42 -17.55 -24.16
N ALA A 641 -20.01 -17.30 -25.41
CA ALA A 641 -20.87 -17.37 -26.59
C ALA A 641 -20.09 -17.82 -27.85
N SER A 642 -20.86 -18.10 -28.92
CA SER A 642 -20.40 -18.26 -30.30
C SER A 642 -21.54 -17.86 -31.25
N ASP A 643 -21.22 -17.56 -32.50
CA ASP A 643 -22.21 -17.23 -33.54
C ASP A 643 -21.81 -17.86 -34.90
N THR A 644 -22.43 -17.43 -36.01
CA THR A 644 -22.16 -17.96 -37.35
C THR A 644 -20.83 -17.49 -37.97
N LYS A 645 -20.17 -16.47 -37.41
CA LYS A 645 -18.84 -16.00 -37.81
C LYS A 645 -17.76 -16.42 -36.81
N TYR A 646 -18.05 -16.39 -35.52
CA TYR A 646 -17.08 -16.61 -34.45
C TYR A 646 -17.34 -17.91 -33.68
N ALA A 647 -16.33 -18.78 -33.69
CA ALA A 647 -16.30 -20.04 -32.96
C ALA A 647 -16.17 -19.86 -31.44
N SER A 648 -15.68 -18.72 -30.99
CA SER A 648 -15.46 -18.41 -29.58
C SER A 648 -15.56 -16.91 -29.36
N ILE A 649 -16.45 -16.49 -28.47
CA ILE A 649 -16.61 -15.10 -28.03
C ILE A 649 -16.47 -15.09 -26.50
N ALA A 650 -15.43 -14.42 -26.01
CA ALA A 650 -15.22 -14.14 -24.60
C ALA A 650 -15.36 -12.63 -24.35
N THR A 651 -16.14 -12.25 -23.35
CA THR A 651 -16.28 -10.86 -22.91
C THR A 651 -15.84 -10.77 -21.46
N THR A 652 -14.93 -9.83 -21.19
CA THR A 652 -14.53 -9.38 -19.85
C THR A 652 -15.22 -8.05 -19.54
N GLU A 653 -14.98 -7.46 -18.37
CA GLU A 653 -15.52 -6.14 -18.02
C GLU A 653 -14.98 -5.00 -18.92
N GLU A 654 -13.77 -5.17 -19.47
CA GLU A 654 -13.07 -4.14 -20.26
C GLU A 654 -13.08 -4.43 -21.78
N ASN A 655 -13.03 -5.71 -22.20
CA ASN A 655 -12.75 -6.11 -23.59
C ASN A 655 -13.64 -7.27 -24.07
N THR A 656 -13.91 -7.36 -25.39
CA THR A 656 -14.47 -8.56 -26.03
C THR A 656 -13.49 -9.13 -27.06
N VAL A 657 -13.23 -10.43 -26.98
CA VAL A 657 -12.34 -11.21 -27.87
C VAL A 657 -13.18 -12.20 -28.65
N ALA A 658 -13.16 -12.10 -29.98
CA ALA A 658 -13.96 -12.93 -30.87
C ALA A 658 -13.06 -13.65 -31.89
N VAL A 659 -13.05 -14.98 -31.83
CA VAL A 659 -12.19 -15.87 -32.63
C VAL A 659 -13.02 -16.54 -33.73
N PRO A 660 -12.63 -16.45 -35.02
CA PRO A 660 -13.47 -16.87 -36.15
C PRO A 660 -13.56 -18.38 -36.34
N TRP A 661 -14.62 -18.88 -36.98
CA TRP A 661 -14.64 -20.25 -37.54
C TRP A 661 -13.63 -20.37 -38.70
N ASP A 662 -13.61 -19.39 -39.60
CA ASP A 662 -12.68 -19.28 -40.73
C ASP A 662 -11.52 -18.33 -40.38
N GLY A 663 -10.47 -18.89 -39.77
CA GLY A 663 -9.23 -18.17 -39.44
C GLY A 663 -8.31 -17.88 -40.63
N LYS A 664 -8.64 -18.40 -41.82
CA LYS A 664 -7.89 -18.15 -43.05
C LYS A 664 -8.26 -16.80 -43.68
N ASN A 665 -9.55 -16.47 -43.69
CA ASN A 665 -10.07 -15.24 -44.28
C ASN A 665 -10.46 -14.17 -43.23
N ASN A 666 -10.50 -14.51 -41.93
CA ASN A 666 -10.79 -13.59 -40.83
C ASN A 666 -9.69 -13.63 -39.77
N GLY A 667 -9.52 -12.54 -39.02
CA GLY A 667 -8.66 -12.49 -37.84
C GLY A 667 -9.44 -12.67 -36.53
N ILE A 668 -8.69 -12.75 -35.42
CA ILE A 668 -9.21 -12.56 -34.06
C ILE A 668 -9.57 -11.08 -33.92
N ASP A 669 -10.84 -10.77 -33.66
CA ASP A 669 -11.30 -9.40 -33.44
C ASP A 669 -11.32 -9.11 -31.93
N ILE A 670 -10.49 -8.15 -31.50
CA ILE A 670 -10.33 -7.71 -30.11
C ILE A 670 -10.89 -6.29 -30.00
N LYS A 671 -12.01 -6.15 -29.30
CA LYS A 671 -12.74 -4.90 -29.12
C LYS A 671 -12.48 -4.35 -27.72
N ASN A 672 -11.81 -3.21 -27.65
CA ASN A 672 -11.67 -2.38 -26.46
C ASN A 672 -11.99 -0.92 -26.82
N ALA A 673 -11.93 -0.01 -25.82
CA ALA A 673 -12.25 1.40 -26.01
C ALA A 673 -11.10 2.28 -26.57
N GLN A 674 -9.90 1.72 -26.79
CA GLN A 674 -8.65 2.47 -27.00
C GLN A 674 -7.98 2.14 -28.36
N MET A 675 -7.95 0.86 -28.74
CA MET A 675 -7.50 0.31 -30.01
C MET A 675 -8.29 -0.98 -30.30
N PRO A 676 -9.41 -0.93 -31.06
CA PRO A 676 -9.95 -2.14 -31.66
C PRO A 676 -8.93 -2.73 -32.64
N ALA A 677 -8.52 -3.99 -32.40
CA ALA A 677 -7.45 -4.65 -33.12
C ALA A 677 -7.95 -5.96 -33.76
N THR A 678 -7.51 -6.23 -34.99
CA THR A 678 -7.70 -7.53 -35.64
C THR A 678 -6.33 -8.19 -35.81
N LEU A 679 -6.18 -9.43 -35.33
CA LEU A 679 -4.97 -10.24 -35.46
C LEU A 679 -5.20 -11.36 -36.49
N THR A 680 -4.42 -11.41 -37.56
CA THR A 680 -4.53 -12.49 -38.57
C THR A 680 -3.98 -13.80 -38.02
N ILE A 681 -4.51 -14.95 -38.46
CA ILE A 681 -4.01 -16.28 -38.08
C ILE A 681 -3.53 -17.06 -39.33
N PRO A 682 -2.41 -16.71 -39.99
CA PRO A 682 -2.04 -17.28 -41.30
C PRO A 682 -1.90 -18.82 -41.34
N GLN A 683 -1.66 -19.44 -40.19
CA GLN A 683 -1.49 -20.88 -40.01
C GLN A 683 -2.85 -21.62 -39.88
N ALA A 684 -3.94 -20.91 -39.59
CA ALA A 684 -5.32 -21.41 -39.53
C ALA A 684 -5.88 -21.72 -40.92
N THR A 685 -5.29 -22.73 -41.56
CA THR A 685 -5.56 -23.14 -42.96
C THR A 685 -6.88 -23.89 -43.15
N THR A 686 -7.58 -24.19 -42.06
CA THR A 686 -8.79 -25.02 -41.97
C THR A 686 -9.87 -24.35 -41.12
N GLU A 687 -11.08 -24.89 -41.12
CA GLU A 687 -12.16 -24.45 -40.22
C GLU A 687 -11.84 -24.83 -38.77
N GLY A 688 -12.05 -23.89 -37.85
CA GLY A 688 -11.72 -24.04 -36.43
C GLY A 688 -12.67 -24.98 -35.69
N THR A 689 -12.12 -25.90 -34.90
CA THR A 689 -12.91 -26.71 -33.96
C THR A 689 -12.96 -26.01 -32.60
N GLN A 690 -14.15 -25.69 -32.09
CA GLN A 690 -14.29 -25.17 -30.72
C GLN A 690 -14.05 -26.31 -29.71
N VAL A 691 -13.11 -26.12 -28.78
CA VAL A 691 -12.78 -27.10 -27.73
C VAL A 691 -12.63 -26.38 -26.38
N GLY A 692 -13.56 -26.61 -25.46
CA GLY A 692 -13.53 -26.03 -24.11
C GLY A 692 -13.49 -24.50 -24.09
N GLY A 693 -14.18 -23.83 -25.02
CA GLY A 693 -14.15 -22.36 -25.19
C GLY A 693 -12.96 -21.81 -26.00
N ASN A 694 -11.94 -22.61 -26.25
CA ASN A 694 -10.82 -22.29 -27.16
C ASN A 694 -11.19 -22.66 -28.60
N VAL A 695 -10.42 -22.18 -29.58
CA VAL A 695 -10.56 -22.59 -31.00
C VAL A 695 -9.28 -23.27 -31.45
N VAL A 696 -9.40 -24.39 -32.14
CA VAL A 696 -8.27 -25.18 -32.63
C VAL A 696 -8.40 -25.41 -34.13
N TYR A 697 -7.45 -24.89 -34.89
CA TYR A 697 -7.34 -25.06 -36.34
C TYR A 697 -6.35 -26.19 -36.61
N THR A 698 -6.87 -27.41 -36.83
CA THR A 698 -6.03 -28.57 -37.15
C THR A 698 -5.73 -28.63 -38.64
N SER A 699 -4.46 -28.67 -39.02
CA SER A 699 -4.03 -28.74 -40.43
C SER A 699 -3.59 -30.16 -40.83
N PRO A 700 -3.71 -30.56 -42.11
CA PRO A 700 -2.92 -31.68 -42.65
C PRO A 700 -1.42 -31.34 -42.78
N GLY A 701 -1.03 -30.06 -42.68
CA GLY A 701 0.36 -29.62 -42.66
C GLY A 701 1.04 -29.74 -41.27
N PRO A 702 2.33 -29.38 -41.17
CA PRO A 702 3.17 -29.62 -39.98
C PRO A 702 2.89 -28.69 -38.78
N VAL A 703 1.82 -27.87 -38.83
CA VAL A 703 1.45 -26.92 -37.77
C VAL A 703 -0.06 -27.02 -37.51
N ASP A 704 -0.46 -27.14 -36.24
CA ASP A 704 -1.82 -26.80 -35.78
C ASP A 704 -1.77 -25.47 -35.03
N THR A 705 -2.88 -24.72 -34.99
CA THR A 705 -2.95 -23.45 -34.24
C THR A 705 -4.08 -23.48 -33.21
N VAL A 706 -3.79 -23.08 -31.99
CA VAL A 706 -4.72 -22.99 -30.86
C VAL A 706 -4.86 -21.53 -30.46
N VAL A 707 -6.08 -21.01 -30.43
CA VAL A 707 -6.37 -19.65 -29.96
C VAL A 707 -7.14 -19.72 -28.63
N GLN A 708 -6.60 -19.06 -27.61
CA GLN A 708 -7.14 -18.98 -26.26
C GLN A 708 -7.46 -17.52 -25.93
N PRO A 709 -8.73 -17.15 -25.64
CA PRO A 709 -9.04 -15.87 -25.00
C PRO A 709 -8.47 -15.84 -23.57
N THR A 710 -7.97 -14.68 -23.14
CA THR A 710 -7.33 -14.54 -21.81
C THR A 710 -8.19 -13.73 -20.82
N THR A 711 -7.96 -13.92 -19.51
CA THR A 711 -8.77 -13.32 -18.42
C THR A 711 -8.65 -11.80 -18.33
N ASP A 712 -7.57 -11.20 -18.86
CA ASP A 712 -7.38 -9.75 -19.03
C ASP A 712 -8.09 -9.19 -20.28
N GLY A 713 -8.74 -10.05 -21.09
CA GLY A 713 -9.39 -9.67 -22.34
C GLY A 713 -8.47 -9.58 -23.55
N GLY A 714 -7.26 -10.13 -23.48
CA GLY A 714 -6.35 -10.34 -24.60
C GLY A 714 -6.57 -11.68 -25.32
N SER A 715 -5.59 -12.10 -26.13
CA SER A 715 -5.63 -13.41 -26.80
C SER A 715 -4.25 -14.03 -26.96
N ARG A 716 -4.16 -15.34 -26.78
CA ARG A 716 -2.94 -16.14 -26.98
C ARG A 716 -3.13 -17.06 -28.17
N THR A 717 -2.24 -16.94 -29.16
CA THR A 717 -2.21 -17.78 -30.37
C THR A 717 -1.01 -18.69 -30.29
N LEU A 718 -1.22 -19.97 -30.00
CA LEU A 718 -0.16 -20.96 -29.87
C LEU A 718 -0.08 -21.82 -31.13
N ASN A 719 1.10 -21.88 -31.75
CA ASN A 719 1.36 -22.75 -32.88
C ASN A 719 2.06 -24.03 -32.41
N ILE A 720 1.52 -25.18 -32.83
CA ILE A 720 1.94 -26.53 -32.45
C ILE A 720 2.65 -27.16 -33.64
N LEU A 721 3.98 -27.12 -33.64
CA LEU A 721 4.84 -27.69 -34.66
C LEU A 721 4.91 -29.20 -34.44
N LYS A 722 4.54 -30.00 -35.45
CA LYS A 722 4.37 -31.46 -35.32
C LYS A 722 5.66 -32.24 -35.54
N ASP A 723 6.53 -31.73 -36.39
CA ASP A 723 7.75 -32.36 -36.86
C ASP A 723 8.69 -31.33 -37.52
N SER A 724 9.89 -31.77 -37.90
CA SER A 724 10.96 -30.93 -38.44
C SER A 724 10.73 -30.41 -39.87
N SER A 725 9.61 -30.74 -40.53
CA SER A 725 9.17 -30.11 -41.78
C SER A 725 8.39 -28.80 -41.58
N ALA A 726 8.13 -28.41 -40.32
CA ALA A 726 7.59 -27.11 -39.98
C ALA A 726 8.46 -25.94 -40.52
N PRO A 727 7.87 -24.78 -40.86
CA PRO A 727 8.63 -23.58 -41.16
C PRO A 727 9.38 -23.07 -39.91
N ARG A 728 10.30 -22.13 -40.10
CA ARG A 728 11.01 -21.44 -39.00
C ARG A 728 10.47 -20.04 -38.72
N ASP A 729 9.84 -19.42 -39.71
CA ASP A 729 9.29 -18.07 -39.63
C ASP A 729 7.76 -18.10 -39.58
N TYR A 730 7.19 -17.46 -38.55
CA TYR A 730 5.75 -17.45 -38.26
C TYR A 730 5.24 -16.02 -38.24
N GLU A 731 4.45 -15.65 -39.25
CA GLU A 731 3.82 -14.33 -39.30
C GLU A 731 2.54 -14.26 -38.46
N THR A 732 2.32 -13.11 -37.83
CA THR A 732 1.05 -12.65 -37.25
C THR A 732 0.87 -11.17 -37.62
N GLY A 733 -0.02 -10.89 -38.58
CA GLY A 733 -0.40 -9.53 -38.96
C GLY A 733 -1.31 -8.87 -37.93
N PHE A 734 -1.16 -7.56 -37.73
CA PHE A 734 -1.94 -6.75 -36.79
C PHE A 734 -2.28 -5.39 -37.40
N THR A 735 -3.46 -4.85 -37.13
CA THR A 735 -3.88 -3.53 -37.64
C THR A 735 -3.43 -2.40 -36.72
N LEU A 736 -2.58 -1.49 -37.22
CA LEU A 736 -2.28 -0.22 -36.55
C LEU A 736 -3.21 0.91 -37.03
N PRO A 737 -3.77 1.72 -36.11
CA PRO A 737 -4.31 3.04 -36.45
C PRO A 737 -3.24 3.96 -37.07
N ALA A 738 -3.67 4.94 -37.86
CA ALA A 738 -2.77 5.95 -38.41
C ALA A 738 -2.10 6.76 -37.29
N GLY A 739 -0.77 6.96 -37.38
CA GLY A 739 0.00 7.64 -36.33
C GLY A 739 0.39 6.75 -35.14
N MET A 740 0.39 5.42 -35.29
CA MET A 740 0.96 4.49 -34.31
C MET A 740 2.13 3.68 -34.87
N LYS A 741 3.02 3.22 -33.99
CA LYS A 741 4.23 2.45 -34.30
C LYS A 741 4.44 1.31 -33.32
N ALA A 742 5.01 0.21 -33.81
CA ALA A 742 5.50 -0.88 -32.97
C ALA A 742 6.95 -0.63 -32.55
N VAL A 743 7.26 -0.89 -31.27
CA VAL A 743 8.58 -0.75 -30.66
C VAL A 743 8.98 -2.09 -30.03
N THR A 744 10.09 -2.67 -30.49
CA THR A 744 10.67 -3.89 -29.92
C THR A 744 11.61 -3.54 -28.75
N HIS A 745 11.53 -4.30 -27.67
CA HIS A 745 12.28 -4.07 -26.42
C HIS A 745 13.46 -5.05 -26.26
N ASP A 746 14.33 -4.79 -25.29
CA ASP A 746 15.55 -5.58 -25.01
C ASP A 746 15.27 -7.04 -24.55
N ASP A 747 14.04 -7.37 -24.17
CA ASP A 747 13.56 -8.74 -23.89
C ASP A 747 13.03 -9.49 -25.13
N GLY A 748 12.86 -8.79 -26.26
CA GLY A 748 12.26 -9.29 -27.50
C GLY A 748 10.74 -9.10 -27.59
N SER A 749 10.09 -8.52 -26.58
CA SER A 749 8.67 -8.14 -26.61
C SER A 749 8.40 -6.91 -27.49
N VAL A 750 7.13 -6.63 -27.81
CA VAL A 750 6.76 -5.53 -28.72
C VAL A 750 5.55 -4.75 -28.20
N SER A 751 5.75 -3.46 -27.86
CA SER A 751 4.65 -2.52 -27.53
C SER A 751 4.23 -1.68 -28.73
N LEU A 752 2.98 -1.21 -28.72
CA LEU A 752 2.45 -0.28 -29.72
C LEU A 752 2.23 1.10 -29.10
N TYR A 753 2.86 2.13 -29.64
CA TYR A 753 2.78 3.52 -29.15
C TYR A 753 2.19 4.47 -30.19
N SER A 754 1.69 5.61 -29.71
CA SER A 754 1.40 6.76 -30.56
C SER A 754 2.69 7.44 -31.02
N GLU A 755 2.68 8.02 -32.21
CA GLU A 755 3.82 8.78 -32.75
C GLU A 755 4.17 9.99 -31.87
N GLY A 756 5.45 10.10 -31.51
CA GLY A 756 5.99 11.04 -30.52
C GLY A 756 6.33 10.38 -29.17
N ASP A 757 5.69 9.26 -28.83
CA ASP A 757 5.99 8.44 -27.64
C ASP A 757 6.87 7.20 -27.97
N ASP A 758 7.29 7.05 -29.23
CA ASP A 758 8.00 5.89 -29.79
C ASP A 758 9.51 5.79 -29.47
N VAL A 759 9.99 6.50 -28.43
CA VAL A 759 11.42 6.60 -28.10
C VAL A 759 11.82 5.62 -26.97
N ALA A 760 12.29 4.42 -27.34
CA ALA A 760 12.67 3.33 -26.43
C ALA A 760 13.73 3.64 -25.33
N ASP A 761 14.48 4.75 -25.43
CA ASP A 761 15.41 5.21 -24.38
C ASP A 761 14.81 6.31 -23.46
N LYS A 762 13.49 6.53 -23.51
CA LYS A 762 12.75 7.39 -22.58
C LYS A 762 11.54 6.64 -22.01
N ALA A 763 11.12 7.02 -20.79
CA ALA A 763 9.80 6.64 -20.32
C ALA A 763 8.74 7.31 -21.23
N PRO A 764 7.74 6.56 -21.75
CA PRO A 764 6.71 7.13 -22.61
C PRO A 764 5.82 8.09 -21.81
N GLN A 765 5.29 9.14 -22.44
CA GLN A 765 4.41 10.12 -21.79
C GLN A 765 2.93 9.71 -21.85
N LYS A 766 2.62 8.63 -22.58
CA LYS A 766 1.28 8.03 -22.70
C LYS A 766 1.36 6.51 -22.65
N GLU A 767 0.24 5.87 -22.31
CA GLU A 767 0.13 4.40 -22.27
C GLU A 767 0.22 3.78 -23.69
N PRO A 768 0.84 2.60 -23.84
CA PRO A 768 0.87 1.87 -25.10
C PRO A 768 -0.49 1.23 -25.42
N ALA A 769 -0.94 1.31 -26.66
CA ALA A 769 -2.28 0.88 -27.08
C ALA A 769 -2.43 -0.65 -27.27
N GLY A 770 -1.34 -1.42 -27.14
CA GLY A 770 -1.33 -2.89 -27.24
C GLY A 770 0.08 -3.46 -27.07
N PHE A 771 0.19 -4.76 -26.81
CA PHE A 771 1.47 -5.43 -26.52
C PHE A 771 1.50 -6.91 -26.92
N PHE A 772 2.60 -7.33 -27.54
CA PHE A 772 3.00 -8.73 -27.64
C PHE A 772 4.07 -9.04 -26.58
N ALA A 773 3.91 -10.15 -25.86
CA ALA A 773 4.88 -10.63 -24.88
C ALA A 773 6.26 -10.98 -25.49
N ALA A 774 7.24 -11.31 -24.65
CA ALA A 774 8.52 -11.81 -25.13
C ALA A 774 8.37 -13.24 -25.72
N PRO A 775 9.05 -13.56 -26.85
CA PRO A 775 8.85 -14.80 -27.58
C PRO A 775 9.38 -16.01 -26.82
N TRP A 776 8.60 -17.09 -26.78
CA TRP A 776 9.01 -18.36 -26.20
C TRP A 776 8.69 -19.57 -27.09
N ALA A 777 9.47 -20.63 -26.92
CA ALA A 777 9.32 -21.88 -27.62
C ALA A 777 9.73 -23.04 -26.70
N LYS A 778 8.88 -24.05 -26.55
CA LYS A 778 9.12 -25.23 -25.69
C LYS A 778 8.99 -26.51 -26.52
N ASP A 779 9.96 -27.41 -26.39
CA ASP A 779 9.91 -28.75 -26.99
C ASP A 779 9.01 -29.71 -26.17
N ALA A 780 8.76 -30.92 -26.68
CA ALA A 780 7.91 -31.93 -26.03
C ALA A 780 8.41 -32.42 -24.65
N ASN A 781 9.65 -32.12 -24.27
CA ASN A 781 10.22 -32.37 -22.94
C ASN A 781 10.20 -31.10 -22.05
N GLY A 782 9.70 -29.97 -22.55
CA GLY A 782 9.75 -28.66 -21.90
C GLY A 782 11.11 -27.95 -22.00
N LYS A 783 12.00 -28.37 -22.91
CA LYS A 783 13.28 -27.70 -23.21
C LYS A 783 13.01 -26.36 -23.90
N ASP A 784 13.68 -25.31 -23.45
CA ASP A 784 13.69 -24.01 -24.13
C ASP A 784 14.33 -24.14 -25.52
N ILE A 785 13.60 -23.77 -26.57
CA ILE A 785 14.10 -23.64 -27.95
C ILE A 785 14.43 -22.15 -28.21
N PRO A 786 15.54 -21.80 -28.89
CA PRO A 786 15.82 -20.42 -29.25
C PRO A 786 14.74 -19.85 -30.19
N THR A 787 14.25 -18.66 -29.84
CA THR A 787 13.22 -17.95 -30.61
C THR A 787 13.39 -16.43 -30.41
N SER A 788 12.92 -15.65 -31.38
CA SER A 788 12.97 -14.18 -31.40
C SER A 788 11.84 -13.58 -32.24
N TYR A 789 11.44 -12.34 -31.96
CA TYR A 789 10.52 -11.58 -32.79
C TYR A 789 11.24 -10.56 -33.67
N LYS A 790 10.65 -10.30 -34.83
CA LYS A 790 11.00 -9.20 -35.73
C LYS A 790 9.71 -8.55 -36.24
N VAL A 791 9.59 -7.24 -36.11
CA VAL A 791 8.51 -6.48 -36.74
C VAL A 791 8.86 -6.18 -38.20
N VAL A 792 7.92 -6.40 -39.11
CA VAL A 792 8.05 -6.12 -40.55
C VAL A 792 6.79 -5.40 -41.04
N GLY A 793 6.78 -4.08 -40.88
CA GLY A 793 5.56 -3.27 -41.08
C GLY A 793 4.48 -3.68 -40.08
N ASN A 794 3.27 -3.95 -40.58
CA ASN A 794 2.11 -4.39 -39.79
C ASN A 794 2.10 -5.92 -39.52
N LYS A 795 3.29 -6.54 -39.40
CA LYS A 795 3.45 -7.96 -39.08
C LYS A 795 4.47 -8.17 -37.98
N LEU A 796 4.14 -9.05 -37.04
CA LEU A 796 5.09 -9.70 -36.15
C LEU A 796 5.55 -10.99 -36.82
N VAL A 797 6.86 -11.24 -36.85
CA VAL A 797 7.43 -12.49 -37.36
C VAL A 797 8.20 -13.16 -36.23
N GLN A 798 7.79 -14.36 -35.81
CA GLN A 798 8.59 -15.19 -34.90
C GLN A 798 9.56 -16.04 -35.72
N HIS A 799 10.85 -15.99 -35.39
CA HIS A 799 11.83 -16.93 -35.89
C HIS A 799 12.14 -17.97 -34.82
N VAL A 800 12.08 -19.26 -35.16
CA VAL A 800 12.28 -20.39 -34.23
C VAL A 800 13.42 -21.28 -34.74
N ASP A 801 14.46 -21.43 -33.93
CA ASP A 801 15.67 -22.17 -34.28
C ASP A 801 15.71 -23.54 -33.58
N PHE A 802 14.91 -24.48 -34.11
CA PHE A 802 14.95 -25.89 -33.71
C PHE A 802 16.00 -26.68 -34.52
N ASP A 803 16.46 -27.80 -33.98
CA ASP A 803 17.56 -28.60 -34.52
C ASP A 803 17.25 -30.11 -34.49
N ALA A 804 18.27 -30.95 -34.73
CA ALA A 804 18.14 -32.41 -34.63
C ALA A 804 18.00 -32.93 -33.18
N ASP A 805 18.32 -32.10 -32.18
CA ASP A 805 18.23 -32.39 -30.74
C ASP A 805 16.93 -31.81 -30.12
N SER A 806 15.98 -31.40 -30.95
CA SER A 806 14.72 -30.76 -30.54
C SER A 806 13.55 -31.76 -30.64
N ALA A 807 12.88 -32.04 -29.51
CA ALA A 807 11.81 -33.03 -29.49
C ALA A 807 10.46 -32.43 -29.89
N PHE A 808 9.87 -32.98 -30.95
CA PHE A 808 8.56 -32.59 -31.41
C PHE A 808 7.43 -33.34 -30.67
N PRO A 809 6.24 -32.75 -30.49
CA PRO A 809 5.86 -31.41 -30.99
C PRO A 809 6.48 -30.25 -30.19
N ILE A 810 6.70 -29.12 -30.87
CA ILE A 810 7.19 -27.87 -30.27
C ILE A 810 6.02 -26.87 -30.19
N VAL A 811 5.86 -26.18 -29.06
CA VAL A 811 4.85 -25.15 -28.85
C VAL A 811 5.51 -23.78 -28.84
N ILE A 812 4.98 -22.84 -29.63
CA ILE A 812 5.43 -21.44 -29.73
C ILE A 812 4.23 -20.50 -29.61
N ASP A 813 4.46 -19.23 -29.28
CA ASP A 813 3.42 -18.19 -29.17
C ASP A 813 3.14 -17.43 -30.51
N PRO A 814 2.51 -16.23 -30.60
CA PRO A 814 2.47 -15.09 -29.67
C PRO A 814 1.32 -15.01 -28.64
N SER A 815 1.59 -14.33 -27.53
CA SER A 815 0.57 -13.80 -26.60
C SER A 815 0.37 -12.29 -26.81
N TRP A 816 -0.85 -11.86 -27.12
CA TRP A 816 -1.25 -10.45 -27.24
C TRP A 816 -2.10 -10.00 -26.03
N TRP A 817 -1.78 -8.82 -25.52
CA TRP A 817 -2.40 -8.19 -24.36
C TRP A 817 -2.93 -6.81 -24.75
N SER A 818 -4.19 -6.53 -24.40
CA SER A 818 -4.94 -5.32 -24.80
C SER A 818 -5.13 -4.28 -23.71
N THR A 819 -4.57 -4.52 -22.52
CA THR A 819 -4.94 -3.84 -21.27
C THR A 819 -3.72 -3.20 -20.59
N THR A 820 -3.69 -1.87 -20.55
CA THR A 820 -2.51 -1.07 -20.15
C THR A 820 -2.06 -1.28 -18.71
N LYS A 821 -2.99 -1.57 -17.79
CA LYS A 821 -2.71 -1.86 -16.36
C LYS A 821 -1.57 -2.86 -16.17
N LYS A 822 -1.56 -4.00 -16.88
CA LYS A 822 -0.51 -5.04 -16.75
C LYS A 822 0.80 -4.65 -17.44
N ILE A 823 0.78 -3.84 -18.50
CA ILE A 823 2.00 -3.37 -19.18
C ILE A 823 2.78 -2.42 -18.25
N LEU A 824 2.05 -1.52 -17.57
CA LEU A 824 2.61 -0.70 -16.50
C LEU A 824 3.17 -1.61 -15.38
N TRP A 825 2.40 -2.58 -14.89
CA TRP A 825 2.80 -3.49 -13.82
C TRP A 825 3.99 -4.44 -14.11
N CYS A 826 4.54 -4.44 -15.33
CA CYS A 826 5.83 -5.08 -15.64
C CYS A 826 6.90 -4.04 -15.98
N ALA A 827 6.67 -3.21 -17.00
CA ALA A 827 7.66 -2.23 -17.46
C ALA A 827 7.93 -1.16 -16.39
N THR A 828 6.88 -0.67 -15.70
CA THR A 828 7.01 0.23 -14.54
C THR A 828 7.37 -0.49 -13.25
N THR A 829 7.45 -1.83 -13.21
CA THR A 829 7.94 -2.58 -12.04
C THR A 829 9.42 -2.96 -12.18
N VAL A 830 10.03 -2.78 -13.37
CA VAL A 830 11.51 -2.80 -13.52
C VAL A 830 12.07 -1.41 -13.78
N ALA A 831 11.47 -0.61 -14.66
CA ALA A 831 11.85 0.79 -14.84
C ALA A 831 11.46 1.64 -13.61
N GLY A 832 10.33 1.36 -12.94
CA GLY A 832 9.95 2.03 -11.70
C GLY A 832 10.66 1.48 -10.47
N PHE A 833 11.01 0.18 -10.38
CA PHE A 833 11.99 -0.29 -9.38
C PHE A 833 13.42 0.28 -9.60
N ILE A 834 13.60 1.13 -10.63
CA ILE A 834 14.81 1.93 -10.86
C ILE A 834 14.52 3.45 -10.77
N ALA A 835 13.30 3.90 -11.08
CA ALA A 835 12.89 5.32 -11.06
C ALA A 835 12.22 5.77 -9.75
N MET A 836 11.56 4.90 -9.00
CA MET A 836 11.09 5.17 -7.62
C MET A 836 12.27 5.52 -6.68
N PHE A 837 13.50 5.16 -7.08
CA PHE A 837 14.72 5.50 -6.35
C PHE A 837 15.37 6.82 -6.83
N THR A 838 14.60 7.72 -7.46
CA THR A 838 15.01 9.11 -7.67
C THR A 838 14.41 10.05 -6.63
N PRO A 839 15.17 10.46 -5.60
CA PRO A 839 15.06 11.82 -5.09
C PRO A 839 15.30 12.79 -6.25
N VAL A 840 14.58 13.91 -6.27
CA VAL A 840 14.72 14.93 -7.33
C VAL A 840 16.13 15.54 -7.28
N GLY A 841 17.02 15.15 -8.20
CA GLY A 841 18.24 15.92 -8.50
C GLY A 841 19.62 15.22 -8.41
N SER A 842 19.79 13.92 -8.72
CA SER A 842 21.14 13.37 -8.96
C SER A 842 21.20 12.36 -10.11
N SER A 843 22.17 12.52 -11.02
CA SER A 843 22.03 12.02 -12.41
C SER A 843 23.15 11.10 -12.93
N ALA A 844 24.21 10.83 -12.15
CA ALA A 844 25.43 10.20 -12.68
C ALA A 844 25.55 8.68 -12.48
N ARG A 845 24.94 8.10 -11.43
CA ARG A 845 25.26 6.71 -11.00
C ARG A 845 24.31 5.64 -11.55
N VAL A 846 23.01 5.92 -11.61
CA VAL A 846 21.94 5.03 -12.13
C VAL A 846 22.26 4.52 -13.55
N LEU A 847 22.94 5.34 -14.35
CA LEU A 847 23.35 5.01 -15.73
C LEU A 847 24.24 3.76 -15.84
N THR A 848 24.84 3.28 -14.74
CA THR A 848 25.74 2.11 -14.73
C THR A 848 24.98 0.80 -14.60
N ALA A 849 24.04 0.70 -13.65
CA ALA A 849 23.18 -0.47 -13.48
C ALA A 849 22.29 -0.72 -14.71
N VAL A 850 21.71 0.34 -15.28
CA VAL A 850 20.95 0.29 -16.55
C VAL A 850 21.82 -0.24 -17.69
N ARG A 851 23.05 0.28 -17.83
CA ARG A 851 24.04 -0.23 -18.80
C ARG A 851 24.50 -1.67 -18.52
N LEU A 852 24.34 -2.19 -17.30
CA LEU A 852 24.70 -3.56 -16.97
C LEU A 852 23.57 -4.52 -17.37
N VAL A 853 22.31 -4.23 -17.04
CA VAL A 853 21.17 -5.05 -17.46
C VAL A 853 21.01 -5.04 -18.99
N LYS A 854 21.07 -3.86 -19.64
CA LYS A 854 21.10 -3.74 -21.12
C LYS A 854 22.32 -4.40 -21.80
N ARG A 855 23.38 -4.77 -21.05
CA ARG A 855 24.58 -5.45 -21.58
C ARG A 855 24.58 -6.96 -21.34
N ILE A 856 23.93 -7.42 -20.26
CA ILE A 856 23.87 -8.86 -19.92
C ILE A 856 22.71 -9.53 -20.66
N GLY A 857 21.56 -8.86 -20.77
CA GLY A 857 20.32 -9.41 -21.33
C GLY A 857 19.64 -10.39 -20.36
N VAL A 858 18.32 -10.22 -20.17
CA VAL A 858 17.57 -10.94 -19.11
C VAL A 858 17.64 -12.47 -19.28
N LYS A 859 17.79 -12.96 -20.52
CA LYS A 859 17.95 -14.38 -20.86
C LYS A 859 19.24 -15.00 -20.31
N LYS A 860 20.37 -14.27 -20.23
CA LYS A 860 21.60 -14.75 -19.54
C LYS A 860 21.38 -14.83 -18.02
N THR A 861 20.64 -13.89 -17.43
CA THR A 861 20.26 -13.88 -16.00
C THR A 861 19.35 -15.07 -15.64
N ALA A 862 18.32 -15.36 -16.46
CA ALA A 862 17.45 -16.52 -16.27
C ALA A 862 18.19 -17.87 -16.39
N LYS A 863 19.15 -17.99 -17.32
CA LYS A 863 19.98 -19.19 -17.52
C LYS A 863 20.89 -19.48 -16.32
N LEU A 864 21.40 -18.43 -15.66
CA LEU A 864 22.13 -18.52 -14.38
C LEU A 864 21.22 -19.06 -13.25
N ILE A 865 19.99 -18.56 -13.14
CA ILE A 865 18.98 -19.01 -12.18
C ILE A 865 18.62 -20.50 -12.38
N GLN A 866 18.32 -20.93 -13.60
CA GLN A 866 18.08 -22.35 -13.90
C GLN A 866 19.27 -23.25 -13.52
N THR A 867 20.50 -22.77 -13.70
CA THR A 867 21.73 -23.56 -13.43
C THR A 867 21.94 -23.81 -11.93
N TYR A 868 21.50 -22.89 -11.07
CA TYR A 868 21.46 -23.07 -9.61
C TYR A 868 20.42 -24.10 -9.19
N ALA A 869 19.18 -23.99 -9.70
CA ALA A 869 18.10 -24.93 -9.41
C ALA A 869 18.49 -26.38 -9.78
N LYS A 870 19.24 -26.55 -10.88
CA LYS A 870 19.76 -27.84 -11.36
C LYS A 870 21.01 -28.36 -10.61
N ARG A 871 21.38 -27.77 -9.46
CA ARG A 871 22.43 -28.22 -8.50
C ARG A 871 23.81 -28.56 -9.13
N ARG A 872 24.22 -27.93 -10.22
CA ARG A 872 25.58 -28.12 -10.78
C ARG A 872 26.66 -27.46 -9.90
N LYS A 873 27.93 -27.83 -10.10
CA LYS A 873 29.08 -27.33 -9.31
C LYS A 873 29.30 -25.83 -9.54
N LEU A 874 28.80 -24.99 -8.63
CA LEU A 874 29.00 -23.53 -8.65
C LEU A 874 30.14 -23.10 -7.71
N SER A 875 30.84 -22.02 -8.07
CA SER A 875 31.81 -21.36 -7.19
C SER A 875 31.13 -20.67 -6.00
N SER A 876 31.91 -20.23 -4.99
CA SER A 876 31.37 -19.43 -3.89
C SER A 876 30.92 -18.03 -4.33
N PRO A 877 31.65 -17.28 -5.19
CA PRO A 877 31.17 -16.04 -5.78
C PRO A 877 29.86 -16.20 -6.56
N GLN A 878 29.73 -17.24 -7.39
CA GLN A 878 28.50 -17.51 -8.14
C GLN A 878 27.32 -17.78 -7.18
N ARG A 879 27.52 -18.54 -6.10
CA ARG A 879 26.48 -18.73 -5.07
C ARG A 879 26.10 -17.45 -4.33
N ALA A 880 27.04 -16.54 -4.09
CA ALA A 880 26.74 -15.22 -3.51
C ALA A 880 25.93 -14.34 -4.46
N ALA A 881 26.31 -14.27 -5.75
CA ALA A 881 25.59 -13.53 -6.78
C ALA A 881 24.18 -14.11 -7.07
N ILE A 882 24.03 -15.43 -6.99
CA ILE A 882 22.72 -16.07 -7.14
C ILE A 882 21.84 -15.84 -5.91
N LYS A 883 22.37 -15.92 -4.68
CA LYS A 883 21.60 -15.59 -3.46
C LYS A 883 21.23 -14.11 -3.38
N ALA A 884 21.85 -13.27 -4.21
CA ALA A 884 21.52 -11.87 -4.38
C ALA A 884 20.41 -11.63 -5.40
N LEU A 885 20.48 -12.26 -6.58
CA LEU A 885 19.46 -12.20 -7.62
C LEU A 885 18.15 -12.87 -7.19
N LEU A 886 18.23 -14.07 -6.59
CA LEU A 886 17.08 -14.77 -6.00
C LEU A 886 16.59 -14.14 -4.68
N GLY A 887 17.22 -13.05 -4.24
CA GLY A 887 16.74 -12.24 -3.13
C GLY A 887 15.68 -11.22 -3.52
N ILE A 888 15.40 -11.03 -4.82
CA ILE A 888 14.47 -10.00 -5.34
C ILE A 888 13.29 -10.68 -6.08
N PRO A 889 12.22 -11.10 -5.39
CA PRO A 889 11.09 -11.79 -6.02
C PRO A 889 10.43 -10.96 -7.12
N ALA A 890 10.22 -9.65 -6.89
CA ALA A 890 9.62 -8.71 -7.82
C ALA A 890 10.21 -8.75 -9.25
N ILE A 891 11.53 -8.91 -9.43
CA ILE A 891 12.16 -8.95 -10.76
C ILE A 891 11.85 -10.27 -11.50
N GLN A 892 11.73 -11.38 -10.78
CA GLN A 892 11.32 -12.67 -11.36
C GLN A 892 9.82 -12.72 -11.65
N LYS A 893 9.02 -11.98 -10.87
CA LYS A 893 7.56 -11.90 -10.93
C LYS A 893 7.05 -10.96 -12.03
N ALA A 894 7.69 -9.80 -12.22
CA ALA A 894 7.33 -8.84 -13.27
C ALA A 894 7.67 -9.39 -14.67
N CYS A 895 8.94 -9.74 -14.90
CA CYS A 895 9.42 -10.20 -16.21
C CYS A 895 9.28 -11.74 -16.36
N LYS A 896 8.04 -12.27 -16.40
CA LYS A 896 7.79 -13.70 -16.69
C LYS A 896 8.45 -14.11 -18.04
N PHE A 897 9.34 -15.11 -18.00
CA PHE A 897 9.93 -15.85 -19.13
C PHE A 897 9.84 -17.37 -18.87
#